data_AF-A0A518ARC2-F1
#
_entry.id   AF-A0A518ARC2-F1
#
_cell.length_a   1.000
_cell.length_b   1.000
_cell.length_c   1.000
_cell.angle_alpha   90.00
_cell.angle_beta   90.00
_cell.angle_gamma   90.00
#
_symmetry.space_group_name_H-M   'P 1'
#
loop_
_entity.id
_entity.type
_entity.pdbx_description
1 polymer ?
#
loop_
_entity_poly.entity_id
_entity_poly.type
_entity_poly.pdbx_seq_one_letter_code
_entity_poly.pdbx_strand_id
1 'polypeptide(L)'
;MRITDINVDGFGVWHDLDLRRLSPEVTVLHGWNEAGKTTLMQFLRSVIYGVSPERRSVYLPPVNGGRAGGALGVVTDDGPFRVSRYADRSESDTGRVIIEMPDGDQQGDRLLREAIEHVDEATFNNVFALGLDEIQHLGTLGGSAAAQWIYRLTSGLDRIMLYDVIVGLRASQKKLLDSADGKSKCATLLEDKERLEGEIAELAGQTRVWCQRGLEIEEIDQQVATVRNEVREREHRARRVEVAMGIREQWGKRVETEARIASMAGLYPLERNAIAELDELNDRIEEHERQRDILKGQRHQLRDEAEELGINEVLAANCCRVEGLAEQQEWLESLAAQSAEFEAEADKLAARFESETSRLAKQWFGDSNRRLELTSEQIKELAPQHAAMEAAEKQLEEAELEYEAYRGEEEKFASQLAVANTAGERMGLPTNLQDAGELVASLRRRLNVEQKIEQTRRSAIELEGQARELLDGQVMPLRLYVAWGACVFGAVAAFVIWQMTEGRPQFGQASLLLAIVSGLIPALRWARENQTSDDLDGIYRQLEDLHRQLETARAERESLESDLPVAEGSIVLRLQTAEKHLAELEDLLPVESERRRATEASRAAESAYQSAKARVETSKKQWRGALKALGLPEELSPKELNLLAGQYEQLAQLEQKALSRADDMARRQREFDRVVARIQRLAEESGLIVEDAEPLDQLEHLLQESRLQKARIEHREKLRERAKELKAEEGKHARTAISLTRKRSSIFEKAGVDHETAYRQIAADLEEVERLEQQKKALTREIVAAIGKLGSEEDFAPLFAPEVVHTLDKQWEQLASEHEASEKQLDDLLKQRAQLKEQQRLLADDTTLTEKQIELGIVEANLARAQESWRERAVVSQMLERVRHEYELHRQPETLQEATEYFRELTGGMYTRVWTPLANDILFVDREDGSSLAVESLSRGTREQLFLSVRMALVAMFARRGIQLPMILDDVLVNYDERRAAVAAKVITEFAAAGHQLLVFTCHEHILNIFKKLSADCRRLPSRFGEIFDDEPVEEEVLEEEVVEEAIEEVAEPEPEPVVEEIAEEPEPEPDPEPEPDLYYSATIAPRPAPKKKIVEQVEEVVEYDYEIPSGEGAIEYDWDHDHPSEDARLLSGSGIHTDWQ
;
A
#
# COMPACT_ATOMS: atom_id res chain seq x y z
N MET A 1 8.53 -29.25 24.39
CA MET A 1 9.79 -29.95 24.05
C MET A 1 10.90 -29.63 25.08
N ARG A 2 11.55 -30.66 25.62
CA ARG A 2 12.75 -30.56 26.48
C ARG A 2 13.84 -31.51 25.96
N ILE A 3 15.10 -31.13 26.09
CA ILE A 3 16.27 -31.95 25.70
C ILE A 3 16.80 -32.69 26.92
N THR A 4 16.84 -34.03 26.86
CA THR A 4 17.36 -34.87 27.96
C THR A 4 18.81 -35.28 27.74
N ASP A 5 19.22 -35.47 26.49
CA ASP A 5 20.54 -36.01 26.16
C ASP A 5 21.10 -35.34 24.90
N ILE A 6 22.40 -35.06 24.87
CA ILE A 6 23.11 -34.50 23.71
C ILE A 6 24.29 -35.44 23.40
N ASN A 7 24.27 -36.05 22.21
CA ASN A 7 25.24 -37.03 21.79
C ASN A 7 25.84 -36.61 20.43
N VAL A 8 27.13 -36.28 20.40
CA VAL A 8 27.84 -35.76 19.22
C VAL A 8 28.86 -36.79 18.74
N ASP A 9 28.53 -37.52 17.68
CA ASP A 9 29.49 -38.45 17.05
C ASP A 9 30.64 -37.68 16.38
N GLY A 10 30.33 -36.56 15.73
CA GLY A 10 31.33 -35.72 15.06
C GLY A 10 30.76 -34.40 14.56
N PHE A 11 31.15 -33.28 15.18
CA PHE A 11 30.76 -31.93 14.73
C PHE A 11 31.79 -30.87 15.19
N GLY A 12 32.43 -30.20 14.24
CA GLY A 12 33.49 -29.22 14.50
C GLY A 12 34.65 -29.80 15.31
N VAL A 13 34.81 -29.35 16.55
CA VAL A 13 35.85 -29.82 17.48
C VAL A 13 35.43 -31.02 18.33
N TRP A 14 34.15 -31.41 18.30
CA TRP A 14 33.62 -32.51 19.11
C TRP A 14 33.64 -33.83 18.36
N HIS A 15 34.02 -34.89 19.09
CA HIS A 15 34.04 -36.30 18.70
C HIS A 15 33.60 -37.10 19.94
N ASP A 16 32.69 -38.07 19.78
CA ASP A 16 32.11 -38.90 20.85
C ASP A 16 31.74 -38.13 22.15
N LEU A 17 31.19 -36.91 22.05
CA LEU A 17 30.73 -36.16 23.23
C LEU A 17 29.34 -36.64 23.64
N ASP A 18 29.21 -37.21 24.84
CA ASP A 18 27.96 -37.75 25.35
C ASP A 18 27.55 -37.07 26.67
N LEU A 19 26.51 -36.24 26.62
CA LEU A 19 25.94 -35.52 27.76
C LEU A 19 24.54 -36.06 28.06
N ARG A 20 24.44 -36.97 29.04
CA ARG A 20 23.18 -37.66 29.39
C ARG A 20 22.45 -37.05 30.58
N ARG A 21 21.14 -37.28 30.70
CA ARG A 21 20.31 -36.88 31.86
C ARG A 21 20.41 -35.38 32.21
N LEU A 22 20.29 -34.49 31.23
CA LEU A 22 20.27 -33.03 31.44
C LEU A 22 19.06 -32.61 32.30
N SER A 23 19.23 -31.59 33.14
CA SER A 23 18.14 -31.08 33.98
C SER A 23 16.97 -30.55 33.15
N PRO A 24 15.70 -30.81 33.52
CA PRO A 24 14.53 -30.19 32.92
C PRO A 24 14.41 -28.69 33.24
N GLU A 25 15.16 -28.19 34.23
CA GLU A 25 15.26 -26.78 34.62
C GLU A 25 16.55 -26.15 34.05
N VAL A 26 17.47 -25.68 34.90
CA VAL A 26 18.75 -25.09 34.50
C VAL A 26 19.86 -26.15 34.43
N THR A 27 20.51 -26.26 33.27
CA THR A 27 21.82 -26.93 33.11
C THR A 27 22.89 -25.92 32.69
N VAL A 28 23.97 -25.81 33.48
CA VAL A 28 25.09 -24.91 33.25
C VAL A 28 26.29 -25.69 32.70
N LEU A 29 26.72 -25.35 31.49
CA LEU A 29 27.83 -25.96 30.76
C LEU A 29 29.05 -25.03 30.78
N HIS A 30 29.97 -25.31 31.69
CA HIS A 30 31.22 -24.56 31.82
C HIS A 30 32.32 -25.12 30.92
N GLY A 31 32.98 -24.26 30.15
CA GLY A 31 34.14 -24.63 29.33
C GLY A 31 35.06 -23.44 29.14
N TRP A 32 36.36 -23.68 29.04
CA TRP A 32 37.36 -22.63 28.78
C TRP A 32 37.13 -22.01 27.40
N ASN A 33 37.77 -20.86 27.11
CA ASN A 33 37.75 -20.34 25.74
C ASN A 33 38.29 -21.40 24.77
N GLU A 34 37.74 -21.45 23.56
CA GLU A 34 38.03 -22.48 22.53
C GLU A 34 37.60 -23.92 22.86
N ALA A 35 37.03 -24.19 24.04
CA ALA A 35 36.52 -25.52 24.44
C ALA A 35 35.23 -25.95 23.70
N GLY A 36 34.82 -25.30 22.61
CA GLY A 36 33.76 -25.80 21.73
C GLY A 36 32.31 -25.49 22.13
N LYS A 37 32.04 -24.54 23.05
CA LYS A 37 30.65 -24.18 23.44
C LYS A 37 29.78 -23.75 22.26
N THR A 38 30.25 -22.76 21.49
CA THR A 38 29.56 -22.26 20.30
C THR A 38 29.39 -23.37 19.25
N THR A 39 30.35 -24.30 19.15
CA THR A 39 30.23 -25.51 18.32
C THR A 39 29.11 -26.43 18.81
N LEU A 40 28.91 -26.58 20.12
CA LEU A 40 27.81 -27.37 20.70
C LEU A 40 26.45 -26.70 20.49
N MET A 41 26.36 -25.37 20.62
CA MET A 41 25.14 -24.61 20.27
C MET A 41 24.79 -24.74 18.78
N GLN A 42 25.79 -24.68 17.89
CA GLN A 42 25.56 -24.88 16.45
C GLN A 42 25.26 -26.34 16.10
N PHE A 43 25.73 -27.32 16.89
CA PHE A 43 25.30 -28.71 16.80
C PHE A 43 23.81 -28.87 17.15
N LEU A 44 23.36 -28.31 18.29
CA LEU A 44 21.94 -28.32 18.69
C LEU A 44 21.04 -27.78 17.57
N ARG A 45 21.38 -26.59 17.03
CA ARG A 45 20.70 -25.98 15.88
C ARG A 45 20.72 -26.88 14.64
N SER A 46 21.85 -27.54 14.38
CA SER A 46 22.02 -28.45 13.23
C SER A 46 21.14 -29.69 13.32
N VAL A 47 20.94 -30.28 14.51
CA VAL A 47 20.04 -31.44 14.66
C VAL A 47 18.58 -31.01 14.54
N ILE A 48 18.19 -29.89 15.16
CA ILE A 48 16.79 -29.41 15.14
C ILE A 48 16.38 -28.93 13.73
N TYR A 49 17.11 -27.99 13.14
CA TYR A 49 16.72 -27.32 11.88
C TYR A 49 17.44 -27.84 10.64
N GLY A 50 18.63 -28.44 10.81
CA GLY A 50 19.47 -28.92 9.73
C GLY A 50 20.80 -28.18 9.61
N VAL A 51 21.72 -28.81 8.89
CA VAL A 51 23.03 -28.23 8.59
C VAL A 51 22.86 -27.23 7.45
N SER A 52 22.97 -25.93 7.74
CA SER A 52 23.01 -24.89 6.69
C SER A 52 24.34 -24.94 5.93
N PRO A 53 24.44 -24.40 4.69
CA PRO A 53 25.69 -24.36 3.93
C PRO A 53 26.85 -23.70 4.70
N GLU A 54 26.54 -22.65 5.47
CA GLU A 54 27.49 -21.91 6.33
C GLU A 54 27.95 -22.74 7.53
N ARG A 55 27.05 -23.47 8.22
CA ARG A 55 27.46 -24.41 9.27
C ARG A 55 28.31 -25.54 8.69
N ARG A 56 27.98 -25.99 7.47
CA ARG A 56 28.69 -27.08 6.81
C ARG A 56 30.13 -26.71 6.51
N SER A 57 30.41 -25.49 6.01
CA SER A 57 31.79 -25.06 5.72
C SER A 57 32.63 -24.83 6.99
N VAL A 58 32.02 -24.44 8.11
CA VAL A 58 32.74 -24.11 9.36
C VAL A 58 32.92 -25.33 10.28
N TYR A 59 31.95 -26.25 10.33
CA TYR A 59 31.93 -27.34 11.32
C TYR A 59 32.03 -28.75 10.71
N LEU A 60 32.03 -28.92 9.38
CA LEU A 60 32.14 -30.22 8.72
C LEU A 60 33.20 -30.19 7.59
N PRO A 61 34.01 -31.26 7.40
CA PRO A 61 34.08 -32.46 8.24
C PRO A 61 34.64 -32.16 9.64
N PRO A 62 34.32 -32.97 10.66
CA PRO A 62 34.78 -32.72 12.03
C PRO A 62 36.31 -32.82 12.12
N VAL A 63 36.94 -31.87 12.83
CA VAL A 63 38.39 -31.71 12.92
C VAL A 63 39.06 -32.91 13.60
N ASN A 64 38.37 -33.52 14.57
CA ASN A 64 38.90 -34.64 15.36
C ASN A 64 38.43 -36.02 14.85
N GLY A 65 37.72 -36.09 13.72
CA GLY A 65 37.12 -37.32 13.19
C GLY A 65 35.68 -37.56 13.65
N GLY A 66 35.19 -38.80 13.52
CA GLY A 66 33.82 -39.16 13.86
C GLY A 66 32.83 -39.01 12.70
N ARG A 67 31.59 -39.45 12.90
CA ARG A 67 30.54 -39.39 11.87
C ARG A 67 29.90 -38.00 11.85
N ALA A 68 29.65 -37.43 10.67
CA ALA A 68 29.18 -36.06 10.49
C ALA A 68 27.73 -35.88 10.98
N GLY A 69 27.55 -35.60 12.27
CA GLY A 69 26.24 -35.52 12.91
C GLY A 69 26.25 -36.01 14.36
N GLY A 70 25.07 -36.47 14.79
CA GLY A 70 24.84 -36.98 16.14
C GLY A 70 23.34 -37.08 16.44
N ALA A 71 23.00 -37.17 17.72
CA ALA A 71 21.63 -37.33 18.20
C ALA A 71 21.28 -36.50 19.44
N LEU A 72 20.00 -36.17 19.59
CA LEU A 72 19.40 -35.57 20.79
C LEU A 72 18.35 -36.49 21.37
N GLY A 73 18.37 -36.68 22.69
CA GLY A 73 17.23 -37.20 23.45
C GLY A 73 16.25 -36.06 23.73
N VAL A 74 14.97 -36.25 23.39
CA VAL A 74 13.94 -35.22 23.46
C VAL A 74 12.69 -35.79 24.13
N VAL A 75 12.03 -34.96 24.95
CA VAL A 75 10.72 -35.25 25.56
C VAL A 75 9.72 -34.18 25.15
N THR A 76 8.56 -34.60 24.65
CA THR A 76 7.38 -33.76 24.43
C THR A 76 6.19 -34.33 25.20
N ASP A 77 5.05 -33.64 25.12
CA ASP A 77 3.80 -34.08 25.72
C ASP A 77 3.28 -35.39 25.08
N ASP A 78 3.67 -35.67 23.83
CA ASP A 78 3.44 -36.94 23.12
C ASP A 78 4.41 -38.08 23.52
N GLY A 79 5.41 -37.79 24.35
CA GLY A 79 6.36 -38.77 24.89
C GLY A 79 7.84 -38.53 24.54
N PRO A 80 8.75 -39.43 24.99
CA PRO A 80 10.17 -39.37 24.70
C PRO A 80 10.51 -39.94 23.32
N PHE A 81 11.42 -39.29 22.58
CA PHE A 81 11.98 -39.81 21.32
C PHE A 81 13.43 -39.33 21.10
N ARG A 82 14.19 -40.05 20.28
CA ARG A 82 15.57 -39.71 19.91
C ARG A 82 15.62 -39.15 18.49
N VAL A 83 16.15 -37.93 18.33
CA VAL A 83 16.33 -37.26 17.04
C VAL A 83 17.79 -37.40 16.62
N SER A 84 18.05 -38.24 15.62
CA SER A 84 19.39 -38.39 15.03
C SER A 84 19.44 -37.67 13.68
N ARG A 85 20.48 -36.86 13.43
CA ARG A 85 20.69 -36.23 12.13
C ARG A 85 22.14 -36.39 11.66
N TYR A 86 22.31 -36.96 10.47
CA TYR A 86 23.61 -37.21 9.84
C TYR A 86 23.67 -36.63 8.43
N ALA A 87 24.75 -35.92 8.13
CA ALA A 87 24.92 -35.14 6.91
C ALA A 87 26.03 -35.71 6.01
N ASP A 88 26.00 -37.04 5.81
CA ASP A 88 27.08 -37.84 5.24
C ASP A 88 27.16 -37.83 3.70
N ARG A 89 26.17 -37.32 2.95
CA ARG A 89 25.92 -37.77 1.56
C ARG A 89 26.22 -36.78 0.42
N SER A 90 26.23 -35.47 0.64
CA SER A 90 26.65 -34.47 -0.36
C SER A 90 26.93 -33.09 0.24
N GLU A 91 27.49 -32.17 -0.54
CA GLU A 91 27.78 -30.80 -0.11
C GLU A 91 26.51 -29.95 0.14
N SER A 92 25.39 -30.36 -0.45
CA SER A 92 24.04 -29.81 -0.24
C SER A 92 23.18 -30.61 0.74
N ASP A 93 23.74 -31.64 1.39
CA ASP A 93 23.02 -32.47 2.36
C ASP A 93 22.82 -31.70 3.66
N THR A 94 21.58 -31.31 3.94
CA THR A 94 21.14 -30.67 5.20
C THR A 94 21.08 -31.66 6.38
N GLY A 95 21.35 -32.93 6.12
CA GLY A 95 21.35 -34.03 7.07
C GLY A 95 19.99 -34.70 7.16
N ARG A 96 19.96 -36.01 6.89
CA ARG A 96 18.74 -36.82 7.03
C ARG A 96 18.39 -36.96 8.50
N VAL A 97 17.19 -36.48 8.87
CA VAL A 97 16.56 -36.75 10.17
C VAL A 97 16.09 -38.19 10.24
N ILE A 98 16.35 -38.83 11.37
CA ILE A 98 15.85 -40.14 11.78
C ILE A 98 15.29 -39.94 13.19
N ILE A 99 14.00 -40.20 13.38
CA ILE A 99 13.35 -40.14 14.70
C ILE A 99 13.12 -41.57 15.15
N GLU A 100 13.68 -41.93 16.30
CA GLU A 100 13.59 -43.26 16.91
C GLU A 100 12.73 -43.17 18.18
N MET A 101 11.62 -43.91 18.20
CA MET A 101 10.75 -44.05 19.38
C MET A 101 11.37 -45.07 20.37
N PRO A 102 10.94 -45.09 21.65
CA PRO A 102 11.45 -46.03 22.65
C PRO A 102 11.24 -47.50 22.25
N ASP A 103 10.18 -47.79 21.50
CA ASP A 103 9.85 -49.12 20.98
C ASP A 103 10.73 -49.55 19.78
N GLY A 104 11.62 -48.68 19.29
CA GLY A 104 12.54 -48.94 18.18
C GLY A 104 11.98 -48.61 16.78
N ASP A 105 10.72 -48.18 16.69
CA ASP A 105 10.12 -47.75 15.42
C ASP A 105 10.70 -46.42 14.93
N GLN A 106 11.01 -46.35 13.63
CA GLN A 106 11.50 -45.15 12.96
C GLN A 106 10.37 -44.39 12.25
N GLN A 107 10.13 -43.14 12.67
CA GLN A 107 9.15 -42.26 12.05
C GLN A 107 9.81 -41.14 11.23
N GLY A 108 9.01 -40.51 10.37
CA GLY A 108 9.46 -39.35 9.57
C GLY A 108 9.57 -38.07 10.38
N ASP A 109 10.19 -37.05 9.79
CA ASP A 109 10.48 -35.70 10.32
C ASP A 109 9.25 -34.91 10.87
N ARG A 110 8.05 -35.49 10.81
CA ARG A 110 6.80 -34.89 11.28
C ARG A 110 6.81 -34.65 12.79
N LEU A 111 7.20 -35.63 13.61
CA LEU A 111 7.23 -35.50 15.07
C LEU A 111 8.18 -34.38 15.53
N LEU A 112 9.32 -34.18 14.85
CA LEU A 112 10.23 -33.07 15.15
C LEU A 112 9.61 -31.72 14.80
N ARG A 113 8.85 -31.61 13.69
CA ARG A 113 8.15 -30.38 13.30
C ARG A 113 6.98 -30.04 14.21
N GLU A 114 6.27 -31.05 14.70
CA GLU A 114 5.22 -30.90 15.71
C GLU A 114 5.84 -30.51 17.06
N ALA A 115 6.95 -31.12 17.47
CA ALA A 115 7.68 -30.79 18.71
C ALA A 115 8.25 -29.35 18.75
N ILE A 116 8.54 -28.74 17.61
CA ILE A 116 8.93 -27.32 17.51
C ILE A 116 7.78 -26.38 17.15
N GLU A 117 6.55 -26.88 17.06
CA GLU A 117 5.32 -26.13 16.80
C GLU A 117 5.43 -25.08 15.67
N HIS A 118 6.11 -25.44 14.57
CA HIS A 118 6.36 -24.56 13.42
C HIS A 118 7.20 -23.29 13.70
N VAL A 119 7.89 -23.20 14.84
CA VAL A 119 8.92 -22.18 15.06
C VAL A 119 10.03 -22.39 14.03
N ASP A 120 10.39 -21.33 13.30
CA ASP A 120 11.47 -21.36 12.32
C ASP A 120 12.83 -21.06 12.97
N GLU A 121 13.93 -21.37 12.27
CA GLU A 121 15.27 -21.18 12.85
C GLU A 121 15.54 -19.71 13.22
N ALA A 122 14.99 -18.75 12.45
CA ALA A 122 15.14 -17.34 12.74
C ALA A 122 14.44 -16.94 14.05
N THR A 123 13.21 -17.39 14.28
CA THR A 123 12.48 -17.15 15.53
C THR A 123 13.17 -17.84 16.72
N PHE A 124 13.65 -19.08 16.53
CA PHE A 124 14.43 -19.79 17.54
C PHE A 124 15.69 -19.01 17.96
N ASN A 125 16.46 -18.51 16.99
CA ASN A 125 17.67 -17.73 17.27
C ASN A 125 17.38 -16.39 17.96
N ASN A 126 16.33 -15.69 17.54
CA ASN A 126 16.04 -14.35 18.05
C ASN A 126 15.32 -14.35 19.42
N VAL A 127 14.64 -15.44 19.79
CA VAL A 127 13.83 -15.52 21.01
C VAL A 127 14.41 -16.50 22.03
N PHE A 128 14.73 -17.74 21.60
CA PHE A 128 15.08 -18.84 22.49
C PHE A 128 16.59 -19.01 22.68
N ALA A 129 17.41 -18.79 21.65
CA ALA A 129 18.85 -18.61 21.85
C ALA A 129 19.15 -17.16 22.23
N LEU A 130 20.19 -16.91 23.03
CA LEU A 130 20.66 -15.59 23.42
C LEU A 130 22.17 -15.63 23.61
N GLY A 131 22.92 -15.04 22.68
CA GLY A 131 24.38 -14.94 22.74
C GLY A 131 24.89 -13.57 23.17
N LEU A 132 26.12 -13.53 23.69
CA LEU A 132 26.81 -12.30 24.05
C LEU A 132 26.81 -11.27 22.90
N ASP A 133 27.18 -11.65 21.68
CA ASP A 133 27.27 -10.72 20.53
C ASP A 133 25.93 -10.07 20.18
N GLU A 134 24.82 -10.79 20.29
CA GLU A 134 23.48 -10.24 20.08
C GLU A 134 23.15 -9.18 21.14
N ILE A 135 23.44 -9.48 22.41
CA ILE A 135 23.29 -8.53 23.53
C ILE A 135 24.14 -7.27 23.30
N GLN A 136 25.39 -7.43 22.85
CA GLN A 136 26.27 -6.29 22.58
C GLN A 136 25.78 -5.46 21.39
N HIS A 137 25.34 -6.10 20.30
CA HIS A 137 24.77 -5.41 19.15
C HIS A 137 23.54 -4.58 19.55
N LEU A 138 22.60 -5.19 20.27
CA LEU A 138 21.41 -4.54 20.83
C LEU A 138 21.76 -3.42 21.83
N GLY A 139 22.88 -3.53 22.55
CA GLY A 139 23.44 -2.48 23.40
C GLY A 139 23.97 -1.25 22.64
N THR A 140 24.24 -1.38 21.34
CA THR A 140 24.78 -0.29 20.48
C THR A 140 23.75 0.39 19.57
N LEU A 141 22.59 -0.23 19.35
CA LEU A 141 21.50 0.36 18.55
C LEU A 141 20.95 1.66 19.17
N GLY A 142 20.53 2.61 18.34
CA GLY A 142 19.71 3.75 18.77
C GLY A 142 18.28 3.31 19.15
N GLY A 143 17.56 4.10 19.94
CA GLY A 143 16.28 3.68 20.54
C GLY A 143 15.19 3.38 19.53
N SER A 144 15.18 4.08 18.39
CA SER A 144 14.28 3.77 17.27
C SER A 144 14.53 2.38 16.68
N ALA A 145 15.79 1.98 16.52
CA ALA A 145 16.15 0.66 16.01
C ALA A 145 15.93 -0.43 17.07
N ALA A 146 16.24 -0.15 18.34
CA ALA A 146 16.03 -1.08 19.45
C ALA A 146 14.54 -1.37 19.70
N ALA A 147 13.70 -0.32 19.68
CA ALA A 147 12.25 -0.46 19.78
C ALA A 147 11.65 -1.10 18.54
N GLN A 148 12.09 -0.75 17.32
CA GLN A 148 11.64 -1.43 16.11
C GLN A 148 12.04 -2.92 16.08
N TRP A 149 13.17 -3.30 16.69
CA TRP A 149 13.55 -4.72 16.82
C TRP A 149 12.65 -5.46 17.82
N ILE A 150 12.40 -4.91 19.00
CA ILE A 150 11.42 -5.47 19.96
C ILE A 150 10.00 -5.47 19.37
N TYR A 151 9.64 -4.47 18.58
CA TYR A 151 8.40 -4.42 17.82
C TYR A 151 8.35 -5.56 16.80
N ARG A 152 9.41 -5.85 16.03
CA ARG A 152 9.46 -7.01 15.12
C ARG A 152 9.32 -8.36 15.86
N LEU A 153 9.85 -8.48 17.07
CA LEU A 153 9.69 -9.69 17.89
C LEU A 153 8.28 -9.84 18.49
N THR A 154 7.59 -8.73 18.76
CA THR A 154 6.25 -8.72 19.34
C THR A 154 5.14 -8.65 18.28
N SER A 155 5.44 -8.21 17.05
CA SER A 155 4.47 -8.03 15.96
C SER A 155 4.29 -9.27 15.06
N GLY A 156 4.61 -10.45 15.58
CA GLY A 156 4.17 -11.73 14.99
C GLY A 156 2.64 -11.87 14.84
N LEU A 157 1.85 -11.01 15.48
CA LEU A 157 0.40 -10.86 15.26
C LEU A 157 -0.06 -9.38 15.34
N ASP A 158 -0.65 -8.89 14.25
CA ASP A 158 -1.68 -7.82 14.15
C ASP A 158 -1.50 -6.46 14.87
N ARG A 159 -0.46 -5.67 14.56
CA ARG A 159 -0.38 -4.25 15.03
C ARG A 159 0.07 -3.16 14.03
N ILE A 160 0.41 -3.48 12.77
CA ILE A 160 1.01 -2.49 11.83
C ILE A 160 -0.03 -1.59 11.13
N MET A 161 -1.29 -2.02 11.00
CA MET A 161 -2.26 -1.36 10.08
C MET A 161 -2.76 0.03 10.51
N LEU A 162 -2.71 0.42 11.79
CA LEU A 162 -3.39 1.64 12.26
C LEU A 162 -2.61 2.94 12.01
N TYR A 163 -1.29 2.92 12.19
CA TYR A 163 -0.45 4.13 12.08
C TYR A 163 -0.38 4.64 10.63
N ASP A 164 -0.10 3.73 9.69
CA ASP A 164 0.01 4.07 8.26
C ASP A 164 -1.30 4.62 7.70
N VAL A 165 -2.45 4.12 8.18
CA VAL A 165 -3.78 4.65 7.82
C VAL A 165 -3.97 6.07 8.36
N ILE A 166 -3.57 6.38 9.61
CA ILE A 166 -3.65 7.74 10.16
C ILE A 166 -2.74 8.71 9.37
N VAL A 167 -1.51 8.30 9.03
CA VAL A 167 -0.59 9.13 8.23
C VAL A 167 -1.13 9.35 6.81
N GLY A 168 -1.64 8.30 6.17
CA GLY A 168 -2.27 8.38 4.85
C GLY A 168 -3.50 9.29 4.82
N LEU A 169 -4.37 9.20 5.83
CA LEU A 169 -5.53 10.07 5.99
C LEU A 169 -5.12 11.55 6.14
N ARG A 170 -4.15 11.86 7.01
CA ARG A 170 -3.61 13.21 7.19
C ARG A 170 -2.99 13.76 5.90
N ALA A 171 -2.23 12.95 5.17
CA ALA A 171 -1.69 13.34 3.87
C ALA A 171 -2.81 13.64 2.84
N SER A 172 -3.87 12.84 2.84
CA SER A 172 -5.02 13.03 1.94
C SER A 172 -5.87 14.27 2.28
N GLN A 173 -6.09 14.57 3.57
CA GLN A 173 -6.69 15.84 4.01
C GLN A 173 -5.83 17.02 3.57
N LYS A 174 -4.51 16.95 3.83
CA LYS A 174 -3.60 18.03 3.50
C LYS A 174 -3.64 18.31 1.99
N LYS A 175 -3.63 17.28 1.13
CA LYS A 175 -3.75 17.41 -0.33
C LYS A 175 -5.03 18.12 -0.82
N LEU A 176 -6.13 18.10 -0.05
CA LEU A 176 -7.35 18.84 -0.37
C LEU A 176 -7.24 20.34 -0.04
N LEU A 177 -6.50 20.69 1.03
CA LEU A 177 -6.32 22.06 1.53
C LEU A 177 -5.03 22.76 1.08
N ASP A 178 -4.01 21.99 0.68
CA ASP A 178 -2.63 22.43 0.47
C ASP A 178 -1.95 21.51 -0.56
N SER A 179 -1.35 22.09 -1.61
CA SER A 179 -0.55 21.35 -2.60
C SER A 179 0.85 21.94 -2.66
N ALA A 180 1.86 21.12 -2.96
CA ALA A 180 3.26 21.56 -2.94
C ALA A 180 3.56 22.69 -3.95
N ASP A 181 2.70 22.89 -4.96
CA ASP A 181 2.77 23.96 -5.95
C ASP A 181 1.86 25.17 -5.62
N GLY A 182 1.32 25.25 -4.39
CA GLY A 182 0.64 26.44 -3.87
C GLY A 182 -0.80 26.68 -4.35
N LYS A 183 -1.43 25.71 -5.03
CA LYS A 183 -2.85 25.76 -5.41
C LYS A 183 -3.60 24.54 -4.91
N SER A 184 -4.38 24.71 -3.84
CA SER A 184 -5.21 23.64 -3.30
C SER A 184 -6.54 23.53 -4.04
N LYS A 185 -7.12 22.33 -4.08
CA LYS A 185 -8.36 22.07 -4.83
C LYS A 185 -9.54 22.89 -4.30
N CYS A 186 -9.60 23.09 -2.98
CA CYS A 186 -10.64 23.94 -2.38
C CYS A 186 -10.39 25.43 -2.64
N ALA A 187 -9.13 25.91 -2.61
CA ALA A 187 -8.82 27.31 -2.91
C ALA A 187 -9.12 27.66 -4.37
N THR A 188 -8.74 26.80 -5.33
CA THR A 188 -9.05 27.03 -6.75
C THR A 188 -10.55 27.06 -7.03
N LEU A 189 -11.33 26.17 -6.40
CA LEU A 189 -12.80 26.19 -6.55
C LEU A 189 -13.45 27.42 -5.89
N LEU A 190 -12.84 28.00 -4.85
CA LEU A 190 -13.28 29.27 -4.26
C LEU A 190 -12.92 30.47 -5.15
N GLU A 191 -11.70 30.53 -5.70
CA GLU A 191 -11.28 31.55 -6.68
C GLU A 191 -12.18 31.53 -7.93
N ASP A 192 -12.49 30.35 -8.47
CA ASP A 192 -13.40 30.21 -9.61
C ASP A 192 -14.83 30.60 -9.25
N LYS A 193 -15.30 30.29 -8.03
CA LYS A 193 -16.61 30.74 -7.55
C LYS A 193 -16.69 32.26 -7.49
N GLU A 194 -15.75 32.93 -6.82
CA GLU A 194 -15.74 34.40 -6.70
C GLU A 194 -15.67 35.09 -8.06
N ARG A 195 -14.88 34.54 -8.99
CA ARG A 195 -14.80 35.02 -10.38
C ARG A 195 -16.15 34.89 -11.11
N LEU A 196 -16.80 33.72 -11.03
CA LEU A 196 -18.08 33.47 -11.70
C LEU A 196 -19.22 34.29 -11.09
N GLU A 197 -19.25 34.49 -9.77
CA GLU A 197 -20.20 35.40 -9.12
C GLU A 197 -20.03 36.86 -9.62
N GLY A 198 -18.79 37.30 -9.84
CA GLY A 198 -18.49 38.59 -10.46
C GLY A 198 -18.97 38.72 -11.91
N GLU A 199 -18.67 37.72 -12.75
CA GLU A 199 -19.13 37.66 -14.16
C GLU A 199 -20.67 37.65 -14.25
N ILE A 200 -21.34 36.88 -13.40
CA ILE A 200 -22.82 36.84 -13.33
C ILE A 200 -23.40 38.18 -12.87
N ALA A 201 -22.76 38.88 -11.92
CA ALA A 201 -23.23 40.19 -11.46
C ALA A 201 -23.16 41.26 -12.56
N GLU A 202 -22.13 41.23 -13.42
CA GLU A 202 -22.00 42.13 -14.57
C GLU A 202 -23.07 41.82 -15.64
N LEU A 203 -23.26 40.53 -15.98
CA LEU A 203 -24.26 40.07 -16.95
C LEU A 203 -25.71 40.32 -16.46
N ALA A 204 -26.01 40.13 -15.18
CA ALA A 204 -27.30 40.48 -14.59
C ALA A 204 -27.60 42.00 -14.66
N GLY A 205 -26.56 42.84 -14.70
CA GLY A 205 -26.68 44.26 -15.01
C GLY A 205 -27.28 44.54 -16.39
N GLN A 206 -27.04 43.68 -17.38
CA GLN A 206 -27.60 43.79 -18.72
C GLN A 206 -29.09 43.46 -18.77
N THR A 207 -29.55 42.48 -17.97
CA THR A 207 -30.98 42.17 -17.81
C THR A 207 -31.78 43.41 -17.34
N ARG A 208 -31.19 44.24 -16.49
CA ARG A 208 -31.80 45.51 -16.06
C ARG A 208 -31.94 46.51 -17.22
N VAL A 209 -30.97 46.57 -18.13
CA VAL A 209 -31.03 47.38 -19.35
C VAL A 209 -32.11 46.85 -20.30
N TRP A 210 -32.21 45.53 -20.45
CA TRP A 210 -33.28 44.88 -21.23
C TRP A 210 -34.68 45.26 -20.71
N CYS A 211 -34.90 45.19 -19.39
CA CYS A 211 -36.16 45.63 -18.76
C CYS A 211 -36.45 47.11 -18.99
N GLN A 212 -35.42 47.97 -18.94
CA GLN A 212 -35.58 49.40 -19.25
C GLN A 212 -36.01 49.62 -20.70
N ARG A 213 -35.41 48.92 -21.67
CA ARG A 213 -35.84 48.97 -23.09
C ARG A 213 -37.27 48.48 -23.28
N GLY A 214 -37.69 47.45 -22.54
CA GLY A 214 -39.08 46.98 -22.52
C GLY A 214 -40.08 48.08 -22.13
N LEU A 215 -39.78 48.85 -21.08
CA LEU A 215 -40.60 49.98 -20.64
C LEU A 215 -40.62 51.13 -21.66
N GLU A 216 -39.48 51.45 -22.28
CA GLU A 216 -39.39 52.47 -23.35
C GLU A 216 -40.21 52.07 -24.60
N ILE A 217 -40.24 50.77 -24.93
CA ILE A 217 -41.08 50.22 -26.02
C ILE A 217 -42.57 50.32 -25.66
N GLU A 218 -42.96 50.03 -24.41
CA GLU A 218 -44.35 50.15 -23.97
C GLU A 218 -44.84 51.61 -24.01
N GLU A 219 -44.01 52.57 -23.58
CA GLU A 219 -44.32 54.00 -23.68
C GLU A 219 -44.52 54.43 -25.14
N ILE A 220 -43.65 53.99 -26.05
CA ILE A 220 -43.80 54.28 -27.49
C ILE A 220 -45.02 53.58 -28.09
N ASP A 221 -45.36 52.34 -27.70
CA ASP A 221 -46.57 51.67 -28.19
C ASP A 221 -47.86 52.38 -27.71
N GLN A 222 -47.86 53.00 -26.52
CA GLN A 222 -48.95 53.90 -26.06
C GLN A 222 -49.02 55.20 -26.89
N GLN A 223 -47.88 55.81 -27.21
CA GLN A 223 -47.82 56.99 -28.09
C GLN A 223 -48.30 56.67 -29.52
N VAL A 224 -47.86 55.54 -30.08
CA VAL A 224 -48.29 55.00 -31.38
C VAL A 224 -49.79 54.74 -31.40
N ALA A 225 -50.36 54.16 -30.33
CA ALA A 225 -51.81 53.96 -30.23
C ALA A 225 -52.59 55.29 -30.21
N THR A 226 -52.06 56.29 -29.49
CA THR A 226 -52.67 57.63 -29.39
C THR A 226 -52.66 58.34 -30.75
N VAL A 227 -51.48 58.48 -31.37
CA VAL A 227 -51.33 59.15 -32.68
C VAL A 227 -52.11 58.41 -33.78
N ARG A 228 -52.14 57.07 -33.77
CA ARG A 228 -52.95 56.28 -34.72
C ARG A 228 -54.46 56.55 -34.59
N ASN A 229 -54.96 56.79 -33.37
CA ASN A 229 -56.35 57.17 -33.17
C ASN A 229 -56.62 58.60 -33.67
N GLU A 230 -55.69 59.54 -33.44
CA GLU A 230 -55.80 60.90 -34.00
C GLU A 230 -55.80 60.91 -35.54
N VAL A 231 -54.93 60.12 -36.18
CA VAL A 231 -54.91 59.94 -37.65
C VAL A 231 -56.29 59.48 -38.14
N ARG A 232 -56.84 58.41 -37.56
CA ARG A 232 -58.17 57.87 -37.91
C ARG A 232 -59.30 58.88 -37.70
N GLU A 233 -59.25 59.67 -36.63
CA GLU A 233 -60.28 60.67 -36.37
C GLU A 233 -60.18 61.84 -37.37
N ARG A 234 -58.98 62.32 -37.68
CA ARG A 234 -58.72 63.35 -38.71
C ARG A 234 -59.15 62.87 -40.10
N GLU A 235 -58.84 61.62 -40.47
CA GLU A 235 -59.27 60.97 -41.72
C GLU A 235 -60.81 60.95 -41.83
N HIS A 236 -61.48 60.47 -40.77
CA HIS A 236 -62.94 60.37 -40.73
C HIS A 236 -63.62 61.74 -40.84
N ARG A 237 -63.09 62.76 -40.16
CA ARG A 237 -63.58 64.15 -40.26
C ARG A 237 -63.39 64.73 -41.67
N ALA A 238 -62.22 64.55 -42.29
CA ALA A 238 -61.98 65.00 -43.65
C ALA A 238 -62.95 64.34 -44.66
N ARG A 239 -63.16 63.03 -44.52
CA ARG A 239 -64.09 62.26 -45.37
C ARG A 239 -65.56 62.68 -45.21
N ARG A 240 -65.99 63.09 -44.01
CA ARG A 240 -67.34 63.63 -43.78
C ARG A 240 -67.58 64.93 -44.54
N VAL A 241 -66.58 65.82 -44.59
CA VAL A 241 -66.68 67.09 -45.35
C VAL A 241 -66.72 66.82 -46.86
N GLU A 242 -65.88 65.90 -47.35
CA GLU A 242 -65.87 65.44 -48.75
C GLU A 242 -67.26 64.93 -49.20
N VAL A 243 -67.89 64.05 -48.41
CA VAL A 243 -69.22 63.50 -48.72
C VAL A 243 -70.32 64.57 -48.65
N ALA A 244 -70.24 65.51 -47.71
CA ALA A 244 -71.20 66.61 -47.60
C ALA A 244 -71.21 67.51 -48.85
N MET A 245 -70.06 67.70 -49.51
CA MET A 245 -69.98 68.45 -50.76
C MET A 245 -70.74 67.77 -51.91
N GLY A 246 -70.83 66.42 -51.91
CA GLY A 246 -71.48 65.65 -52.98
C GLY A 246 -73.01 65.60 -52.95
N ILE A 247 -73.63 65.53 -51.76
CA ILE A 247 -75.08 65.24 -51.62
C ILE A 247 -76.00 66.47 -51.65
N ARG A 248 -75.43 67.67 -51.80
CA ARG A 248 -76.10 68.98 -51.67
C ARG A 248 -77.35 69.16 -52.54
N GLU A 249 -77.39 68.59 -53.75
CA GLU A 249 -78.51 68.79 -54.70
C GLU A 249 -79.72 67.88 -54.42
N GLN A 250 -79.49 66.65 -53.94
CA GLN A 250 -80.54 65.66 -53.70
C GLN A 250 -81.42 66.04 -52.50
N TRP A 251 -80.82 66.66 -51.47
CA TRP A 251 -81.51 67.13 -50.27
C TRP A 251 -82.69 68.07 -50.56
N GLY A 252 -82.55 68.96 -51.54
CA GLY A 252 -83.60 69.91 -51.91
C GLY A 252 -84.85 69.27 -52.53
N LYS A 253 -84.69 68.16 -53.27
CA LYS A 253 -85.79 67.49 -54.01
C LYS A 253 -86.75 66.72 -53.08
N ARG A 254 -86.27 66.29 -51.90
CA ARG A 254 -87.06 65.57 -50.89
C ARG A 254 -88.15 66.44 -50.27
N VAL A 255 -87.84 67.70 -49.95
CA VAL A 255 -88.75 68.63 -49.26
C VAL A 255 -90.00 68.94 -50.09
N GLU A 256 -89.87 69.03 -51.41
CA GLU A 256 -91.00 69.26 -52.33
C GLU A 256 -91.96 68.06 -52.41
N THR A 257 -91.44 66.84 -52.23
CA THR A 257 -92.22 65.60 -52.32
C THR A 257 -93.12 65.40 -51.09
N GLU A 258 -92.68 65.84 -49.91
CA GLU A 258 -93.46 65.77 -48.66
C GLU A 258 -94.78 66.56 -48.71
N ALA A 259 -94.83 67.66 -49.47
CA ALA A 259 -96.01 68.51 -49.57
C ALA A 259 -97.20 67.87 -50.32
N ARG A 260 -96.96 66.87 -51.19
CA ARG A 260 -98.01 66.23 -52.00
C ARG A 260 -98.79 65.14 -51.26
N ILE A 261 -98.10 64.39 -50.39
CA ILE A 261 -98.67 63.25 -49.64
C ILE A 261 -99.81 63.70 -48.70
N ALA A 262 -99.76 64.94 -48.20
CA ALA A 262 -100.75 65.50 -47.28
C ALA A 262 -102.18 65.68 -47.86
N SER A 263 -102.40 65.42 -49.16
CA SER A 263 -103.66 65.74 -49.86
C SER A 263 -104.68 64.59 -49.98
N MET A 264 -104.36 63.37 -49.51
CA MET A 264 -105.15 62.15 -49.81
C MET A 264 -105.51 61.31 -48.55
N ALA A 265 -106.05 61.93 -47.50
CA ALA A 265 -106.41 61.23 -46.26
C ALA A 265 -107.92 60.90 -46.15
N GLY A 266 -108.28 59.60 -46.04
CA GLY A 266 -109.67 59.20 -45.81
C GLY A 266 -110.06 57.71 -45.96
N LEU A 267 -109.12 56.79 -46.21
CA LEU A 267 -109.39 55.36 -46.38
C LEU A 267 -109.40 54.60 -45.04
N TYR A 268 -110.10 53.45 -44.98
CA TYR A 268 -110.08 52.58 -43.80
C TYR A 268 -108.68 51.94 -43.66
N PRO A 269 -107.98 52.12 -42.53
CA PRO A 269 -106.60 51.69 -42.43
C PRO A 269 -106.52 50.18 -42.20
N LEU A 270 -106.03 49.45 -43.21
CA LEU A 270 -105.21 48.28 -42.94
C LEU A 270 -103.90 48.75 -42.30
N GLU A 271 -103.27 47.90 -41.48
CA GLU A 271 -101.89 48.14 -41.07
C GLU A 271 -101.01 48.16 -42.33
N ARG A 272 -100.05 49.10 -42.42
CA ARG A 272 -99.36 49.43 -43.69
C ARG A 272 -98.66 48.24 -44.34
N ASN A 273 -98.28 47.25 -43.55
CA ASN A 273 -97.67 46.02 -44.00
C ASN A 273 -98.65 44.83 -44.03
N ALA A 274 -99.97 45.00 -44.05
CA ALA A 274 -100.94 43.90 -44.00
C ALA A 274 -100.62 42.72 -44.96
N ILE A 275 -100.32 43.03 -46.23
CA ILE A 275 -99.84 42.02 -47.19
C ILE A 275 -98.41 41.57 -46.84
N ALA A 276 -97.51 42.52 -46.56
CA ALA A 276 -96.10 42.22 -46.28
C ALA A 276 -95.86 41.42 -44.99
N GLU A 277 -96.74 41.48 -43.98
CA GLU A 277 -96.71 40.67 -42.75
C GLU A 277 -97.27 39.27 -43.02
N LEU A 278 -98.23 39.14 -43.93
CA LEU A 278 -98.71 37.85 -44.39
C LEU A 278 -97.65 37.12 -45.23
N ASP A 279 -97.02 37.84 -46.14
CA ASP A 279 -95.90 37.36 -46.94
C ASP A 279 -94.67 37.09 -46.04
N GLU A 280 -94.30 37.97 -45.09
CA GLU A 280 -93.23 37.73 -44.10
C GLU A 280 -93.54 36.51 -43.20
N LEU A 281 -94.79 36.29 -42.80
CA LEU A 281 -95.17 35.10 -42.04
C LEU A 281 -95.06 33.82 -42.87
N ASN A 282 -95.37 33.86 -44.16
CA ASN A 282 -95.16 32.74 -45.08
C ASN A 282 -93.66 32.47 -45.27
N ASP A 283 -92.88 33.50 -45.63
CA ASP A 283 -91.44 33.43 -45.81
C ASP A 283 -90.72 32.90 -44.56
N ARG A 284 -91.15 33.31 -43.35
CA ARG A 284 -90.57 32.84 -42.09
C ARG A 284 -90.99 31.42 -41.69
N ILE A 285 -92.13 30.93 -42.16
CA ILE A 285 -92.49 29.51 -42.04
C ILE A 285 -91.57 28.70 -42.96
N GLU A 286 -91.50 29.06 -44.24
CA GLU A 286 -90.69 28.37 -45.24
C GLU A 286 -89.20 28.37 -44.86
N GLU A 287 -88.66 29.51 -44.41
CA GLU A 287 -87.28 29.62 -43.94
C GLU A 287 -87.00 28.74 -42.72
N HIS A 288 -87.88 28.69 -41.72
CA HIS A 288 -87.67 27.80 -40.56
C HIS A 288 -87.83 26.32 -40.89
N GLU A 289 -88.67 25.94 -41.85
CA GLU A 289 -88.75 24.57 -42.35
C GLU A 289 -87.50 24.19 -43.17
N ARG A 290 -87.03 25.10 -44.02
CA ARG A 290 -85.79 24.94 -44.78
C ARG A 290 -84.56 24.81 -43.87
N GLN A 291 -84.44 25.65 -42.84
CA GLN A 291 -83.34 25.57 -41.87
C GLN A 291 -83.39 24.27 -41.06
N ARG A 292 -84.58 23.81 -40.63
CA ARG A 292 -84.76 22.47 -40.02
C ARG A 292 -84.20 21.37 -40.93
N ASP A 293 -84.53 21.39 -42.21
CA ASP A 293 -84.15 20.32 -43.14
C ASP A 293 -82.65 20.38 -43.53
N ILE A 294 -82.05 21.58 -43.60
CA ILE A 294 -80.61 21.76 -43.73
C ILE A 294 -79.87 21.20 -42.50
N LEU A 295 -80.28 21.59 -41.30
CA LEU A 295 -79.67 21.12 -40.04
C LEU A 295 -79.80 19.60 -39.87
N LYS A 296 -80.93 19.03 -40.29
CA LYS A 296 -81.16 17.58 -40.32
C LYS A 296 -80.22 16.88 -41.30
N GLY A 297 -79.99 17.45 -42.49
CA GLY A 297 -79.03 16.95 -43.47
C GLY A 297 -77.59 16.97 -42.93
N GLN A 298 -77.15 18.10 -42.39
CA GLN A 298 -75.83 18.26 -41.76
C GLN A 298 -75.62 17.29 -40.59
N ARG A 299 -76.65 17.10 -39.74
CA ARG A 299 -76.60 16.13 -38.63
C ARG A 299 -76.44 14.68 -39.09
N HIS A 300 -76.98 14.31 -40.26
CA HIS A 300 -76.74 12.99 -40.84
C HIS A 300 -75.31 12.89 -41.39
N GLN A 301 -74.84 13.88 -42.16
CA GLN A 301 -73.47 13.92 -42.68
C GLN A 301 -72.40 13.77 -41.58
N LEU A 302 -72.47 14.57 -40.51
CA LEU A 302 -71.52 14.48 -39.38
C LEU A 302 -71.58 13.13 -38.64
N ARG A 303 -72.70 12.41 -38.71
CA ARG A 303 -72.82 11.07 -38.13
C ARG A 303 -72.17 10.03 -39.02
N ASP A 304 -72.42 10.11 -40.32
CA ASP A 304 -71.85 9.18 -41.31
C ASP A 304 -70.32 9.36 -41.34
N GLU A 305 -69.82 10.60 -41.36
CA GLU A 305 -68.39 10.95 -41.18
C GLU A 305 -67.79 10.39 -39.88
N ALA A 306 -68.55 10.36 -38.77
CA ALA A 306 -68.10 9.81 -37.50
C ALA A 306 -68.08 8.26 -37.45
N GLU A 307 -68.83 7.60 -38.33
CA GLU A 307 -68.84 6.15 -38.48
C GLU A 307 -67.76 5.68 -39.50
N GLU A 308 -67.37 6.52 -40.47
CA GLU A 308 -66.31 6.23 -41.46
C GLU A 308 -64.86 6.32 -40.95
N LEU A 309 -64.58 6.89 -39.77
CA LEU A 309 -63.22 7.21 -39.28
C LEU A 309 -62.25 6.04 -39.06
N GLY A 310 -62.68 4.77 -39.23
CA GLY A 310 -61.78 3.60 -39.31
C GLY A 310 -60.81 3.46 -38.14
N ILE A 311 -61.32 3.14 -36.95
CA ILE A 311 -60.53 3.03 -35.71
C ILE A 311 -60.06 1.59 -35.48
N ASN A 312 -58.75 1.39 -35.24
CA ASN A 312 -58.20 0.11 -34.83
C ASN A 312 -58.38 -0.09 -33.31
N GLU A 313 -59.39 -0.90 -32.93
CA GLU A 313 -59.74 -1.13 -31.52
C GLU A 313 -58.63 -1.87 -30.73
N VAL A 314 -57.83 -2.70 -31.39
CA VAL A 314 -56.75 -3.46 -30.73
C VAL A 314 -55.57 -2.55 -30.38
N LEU A 315 -55.19 -1.64 -31.29
CA LEU A 315 -54.16 -0.63 -31.00
C LEU A 315 -54.64 0.36 -29.93
N ALA A 316 -55.93 0.75 -29.97
CA ALA A 316 -56.52 1.62 -28.95
C ALA A 316 -56.48 0.98 -27.54
N ALA A 317 -56.80 -0.32 -27.43
CA ALA A 317 -56.70 -1.05 -26.17
C ALA A 317 -55.25 -1.19 -25.67
N ASN A 318 -54.28 -1.30 -26.58
CA ASN A 318 -52.86 -1.43 -26.26
C ASN A 318 -52.12 -0.09 -26.09
N CYS A 319 -52.75 1.08 -26.26
CA CYS A 319 -52.05 2.36 -26.29
C CYS A 319 -51.17 2.63 -25.06
N CYS A 320 -51.63 2.33 -23.85
CA CYS A 320 -50.83 2.48 -22.62
C CYS A 320 -49.61 1.55 -22.57
N ARG A 321 -49.66 0.37 -23.21
CA ARG A 321 -48.51 -0.55 -23.33
C ARG A 321 -47.46 -0.04 -24.31
N VAL A 322 -47.88 0.70 -25.34
CA VAL A 322 -47.01 1.37 -26.32
C VAL A 322 -46.39 2.64 -25.71
N GLU A 323 -47.18 3.44 -24.98
CA GLU A 323 -46.69 4.64 -24.27
C GLU A 323 -45.69 4.29 -23.16
N GLY A 324 -45.95 3.23 -22.37
CA GLY A 324 -44.99 2.73 -21.39
C GLY A 324 -43.73 2.04 -21.97
N LEU A 325 -43.64 1.87 -23.30
CA LEU A 325 -42.39 1.54 -23.99
C LEU A 325 -41.69 2.79 -24.54
N ALA A 326 -42.44 3.85 -24.88
CA ALA A 326 -41.87 5.14 -25.26
C ALA A 326 -41.10 5.79 -24.10
N GLU A 327 -41.61 5.67 -22.87
CA GLU A 327 -40.87 6.06 -21.65
C GLU A 327 -39.54 5.30 -21.47
N GLN A 328 -39.38 4.16 -22.15
CA GLN A 328 -38.17 3.33 -22.12
C GLN A 328 -37.28 3.54 -23.36
N GLN A 329 -37.61 4.48 -24.25
CA GLN A 329 -36.85 4.72 -25.49
C GLN A 329 -35.40 5.16 -25.22
N GLU A 330 -35.18 6.19 -24.39
CA GLU A 330 -33.82 6.64 -24.03
C GLU A 330 -33.00 5.53 -23.36
N TRP A 331 -33.66 4.65 -22.60
CA TRP A 331 -33.01 3.49 -21.98
C TRP A 331 -32.64 2.42 -23.01
N LEU A 332 -33.45 2.18 -24.03
CA LEU A 332 -33.13 1.28 -25.15
C LEU A 332 -31.96 1.79 -25.98
N GLU A 333 -31.96 3.08 -26.32
CA GLU A 333 -30.86 3.74 -27.02
C GLU A 333 -29.57 3.66 -26.18
N SER A 334 -29.66 3.86 -24.85
CA SER A 334 -28.53 3.69 -23.94
C SER A 334 -28.02 2.24 -23.85
N LEU A 335 -28.92 1.24 -23.83
CA LEU A 335 -28.54 -0.18 -23.84
C LEU A 335 -27.82 -0.57 -25.14
N ALA A 336 -28.31 -0.11 -26.30
CA ALA A 336 -27.66 -0.36 -27.59
C ALA A 336 -26.27 0.29 -27.65
N ALA A 337 -26.17 1.57 -27.22
CA ALA A 337 -24.89 2.28 -27.16
C ALA A 337 -23.88 1.61 -26.19
N GLN A 338 -24.33 1.20 -24.99
CA GLN A 338 -23.48 0.47 -24.04
C GLN A 338 -23.03 -0.89 -24.58
N SER A 339 -23.91 -1.63 -25.28
CA SER A 339 -23.56 -2.91 -25.90
C SER A 339 -22.43 -2.72 -26.93
N ALA A 340 -22.58 -1.76 -27.85
CA ALA A 340 -21.58 -1.43 -28.86
C ALA A 340 -20.29 -0.84 -28.28
N GLU A 341 -20.37 -0.07 -27.18
CA GLU A 341 -19.19 0.42 -26.46
C GLU A 341 -18.40 -0.73 -25.82
N PHE A 342 -19.07 -1.65 -25.12
CA PHE A 342 -18.41 -2.81 -24.50
C PHE A 342 -17.89 -3.80 -25.54
N GLU A 343 -18.57 -4.00 -26.67
CA GLU A 343 -18.06 -4.75 -27.82
C GLU A 343 -16.75 -4.12 -28.34
N ALA A 344 -16.77 -2.80 -28.60
CA ALA A 344 -15.58 -2.08 -29.07
C ALA A 344 -14.46 -2.00 -28.02
N GLU A 345 -14.75 -2.03 -26.71
CA GLU A 345 -13.73 -2.20 -25.66
C GLU A 345 -13.17 -3.61 -25.63
N ALA A 346 -14.01 -4.65 -25.70
CA ALA A 346 -13.61 -6.04 -25.69
C ALA A 346 -12.71 -6.37 -26.90
N ASP A 347 -13.09 -5.95 -28.10
CA ASP A 347 -12.29 -6.12 -29.32
C ASP A 347 -10.95 -5.39 -29.25
N LYS A 348 -10.91 -4.15 -28.73
CA LYS A 348 -9.64 -3.41 -28.53
C LYS A 348 -8.75 -4.13 -27.52
N LEU A 349 -9.32 -4.66 -26.43
CA LEU A 349 -8.56 -5.39 -25.41
C LEU A 349 -8.08 -6.75 -25.95
N ALA A 350 -8.88 -7.47 -26.72
CA ALA A 350 -8.53 -8.73 -27.36
C ALA A 350 -7.42 -8.53 -28.41
N ALA A 351 -7.57 -7.56 -29.31
CA ALA A 351 -6.54 -7.22 -30.29
C ALA A 351 -5.24 -6.71 -29.63
N ARG A 352 -5.35 -5.95 -28.53
CA ARG A 352 -4.19 -5.55 -27.73
C ARG A 352 -3.53 -6.77 -27.09
N PHE A 353 -4.28 -7.68 -26.48
CA PHE A 353 -3.77 -8.92 -25.90
C PHE A 353 -3.07 -9.80 -26.95
N GLU A 354 -3.65 -9.94 -28.15
CA GLU A 354 -3.06 -10.69 -29.26
C GLU A 354 -1.76 -10.03 -29.79
N SER A 355 -1.73 -8.70 -29.91
CA SER A 355 -0.52 -7.97 -30.32
C SER A 355 0.58 -8.01 -29.26
N GLU A 356 0.24 -7.91 -27.97
CA GLU A 356 1.17 -8.00 -26.84
C GLU A 356 1.71 -9.43 -26.66
N THR A 357 0.86 -10.46 -26.75
CA THR A 357 1.33 -11.87 -26.79
C THR A 357 2.24 -12.11 -27.98
N SER A 358 1.87 -11.66 -29.18
CA SER A 358 2.73 -11.78 -30.38
C SER A 358 4.07 -11.05 -30.22
N ARG A 359 4.08 -9.87 -29.60
CA ARG A 359 5.31 -9.10 -29.33
C ARG A 359 6.21 -9.84 -28.33
N LEU A 360 5.65 -10.30 -27.22
CA LEU A 360 6.38 -10.98 -26.15
C LEU A 360 6.87 -12.36 -26.60
N ALA A 361 6.06 -13.12 -27.34
CA ALA A 361 6.46 -14.39 -27.95
C ALA A 361 7.66 -14.20 -28.91
N LYS A 362 7.58 -13.19 -29.79
CA LYS A 362 8.69 -12.84 -30.69
C LYS A 362 9.94 -12.33 -29.96
N GLN A 363 9.78 -11.52 -28.91
CA GLN A 363 10.88 -10.95 -28.13
C GLN A 363 11.68 -12.02 -27.38
N TRP A 364 10.99 -12.97 -26.75
CA TRP A 364 11.62 -13.93 -25.85
C TRP A 364 11.89 -15.31 -26.49
N PHE A 365 11.18 -15.69 -27.55
CA PHE A 365 11.29 -17.02 -28.19
C PHE A 365 11.60 -16.99 -29.69
N GLY A 366 11.57 -15.82 -30.33
CA GLY A 366 11.76 -15.68 -31.79
C GLY A 366 10.62 -16.21 -32.65
N ASP A 367 9.59 -16.80 -32.04
CA ASP A 367 8.39 -17.34 -32.67
C ASP A 367 7.16 -16.64 -32.09
N SER A 368 6.37 -15.98 -32.95
CA SER A 368 5.19 -15.22 -32.54
C SER A 368 4.03 -16.09 -32.04
N ASN A 369 4.00 -17.39 -32.38
CA ASN A 369 2.88 -18.28 -32.03
C ASN A 369 3.05 -19.00 -30.69
N ARG A 370 4.19 -18.83 -30.00
CA ARG A 370 4.50 -19.58 -28.79
C ARG A 370 3.96 -18.89 -27.54
N ARG A 371 2.79 -19.30 -27.07
CA ARG A 371 2.26 -18.94 -25.75
C ARG A 371 2.88 -19.81 -24.65
N LEU A 372 3.07 -19.21 -23.48
CA LEU A 372 3.47 -19.87 -22.24
C LEU A 372 2.51 -19.46 -21.13
N GLU A 373 1.96 -20.45 -20.44
CA GLU A 373 1.16 -20.27 -19.23
C GLU A 373 2.11 -20.37 -18.02
N LEU A 374 2.91 -19.32 -17.81
CA LEU A 374 3.81 -19.22 -16.66
C LEU A 374 3.04 -18.71 -15.44
N THR A 375 2.84 -19.58 -14.46
CA THR A 375 2.26 -19.18 -13.16
C THR A 375 3.34 -18.66 -12.22
N SER A 376 2.99 -17.73 -11.33
CA SER A 376 3.92 -17.18 -10.34
C SER A 376 4.49 -18.25 -9.38
N GLU A 377 3.82 -19.40 -9.26
CA GLU A 377 4.31 -20.58 -8.53
C GLU A 377 5.49 -21.26 -9.26
N GLN A 378 5.41 -21.49 -10.58
CA GLN A 378 6.52 -22.06 -11.37
C GLN A 378 7.78 -21.19 -11.31
N ILE A 379 7.63 -19.86 -11.20
CA ILE A 379 8.75 -18.92 -11.00
C ILE A 379 9.33 -19.03 -9.58
N LYS A 380 8.49 -19.24 -8.55
CA LYS A 380 8.97 -19.51 -7.17
C LYS A 380 9.72 -20.84 -7.06
N GLU A 381 9.34 -21.87 -7.82
CA GLU A 381 10.07 -23.15 -7.87
C GLU A 381 11.50 -23.03 -8.43
N LEU A 382 11.77 -22.00 -9.26
CA LEU A 382 13.11 -21.69 -9.78
C LEU A 382 13.99 -20.92 -8.77
N ALA A 383 13.39 -20.19 -7.83
CA ALA A 383 14.12 -19.38 -6.84
C ALA A 383 15.20 -20.13 -6.04
N PRO A 384 14.97 -21.34 -5.49
CA PRO A 384 16.02 -22.08 -4.77
C PRO A 384 17.20 -22.50 -5.65
N GLN A 385 16.95 -22.79 -6.94
CA GLN A 385 18.01 -23.16 -7.88
C GLN A 385 18.86 -21.96 -8.28
N HIS A 386 18.21 -20.79 -8.41
CA HIS A 386 18.92 -19.53 -8.58
C HIS A 386 19.77 -19.19 -7.36
N ALA A 387 19.21 -19.26 -6.15
CA ALA A 387 19.94 -18.99 -4.91
C ALA A 387 21.15 -19.94 -4.74
N ALA A 388 21.02 -21.21 -5.13
CA ALA A 388 22.13 -22.17 -5.16
C ALA A 388 23.20 -21.87 -6.24
N MET A 389 22.88 -21.08 -7.28
CA MET A 389 23.83 -20.57 -8.25
C MET A 389 24.58 -19.35 -7.71
N GLU A 390 23.87 -18.33 -7.21
CA GLU A 390 24.49 -17.14 -6.60
C GLU A 390 25.37 -17.50 -5.40
N ALA A 391 24.91 -18.41 -4.53
CA ALA A 391 25.70 -18.88 -3.39
C ALA A 391 26.99 -19.61 -3.83
N ALA A 392 26.93 -20.39 -4.92
CA ALA A 392 28.12 -21.05 -5.46
C ALA A 392 29.09 -20.06 -6.12
N GLU A 393 28.59 -19.04 -6.83
CA GLU A 393 29.43 -17.99 -7.43
C GLU A 393 30.11 -17.14 -6.35
N LYS A 394 29.39 -16.76 -5.29
CA LYS A 394 29.96 -16.06 -4.13
C LYS A 394 30.99 -16.90 -3.38
N GLN A 395 30.74 -18.20 -3.18
CA GLN A 395 31.73 -19.13 -2.61
C GLN A 395 32.98 -19.27 -3.48
N LEU A 396 32.86 -19.13 -4.80
CA LEU A 396 34.02 -19.14 -5.71
C LEU A 396 34.84 -17.85 -5.58
N GLU A 397 34.21 -16.68 -5.52
CA GLU A 397 34.89 -15.40 -5.28
C GLU A 397 35.59 -15.38 -3.90
N GLU A 398 34.93 -15.85 -2.85
CA GLU A 398 35.51 -15.95 -1.50
C GLU A 398 36.71 -16.91 -1.47
N ALA A 399 36.60 -18.09 -2.09
CA ALA A 399 37.71 -19.05 -2.17
C ALA A 399 38.87 -18.58 -3.07
N GLU A 400 38.59 -17.80 -4.12
CA GLU A 400 39.63 -17.19 -4.98
C GLU A 400 40.44 -16.15 -4.20
N LEU A 401 39.77 -15.29 -3.43
CA LEU A 401 40.40 -14.28 -2.57
C LEU A 401 41.24 -14.92 -1.44
N GLU A 402 40.73 -15.96 -0.77
CA GLU A 402 41.49 -16.70 0.25
C GLU A 402 42.73 -17.39 -0.35
N TYR A 403 42.59 -18.02 -1.52
CA TYR A 403 43.71 -18.63 -2.23
C TYR A 403 44.79 -17.61 -2.61
N GLU A 404 44.41 -16.47 -3.22
CA GLU A 404 45.36 -15.41 -3.55
C GLU A 404 46.05 -14.83 -2.30
N ALA A 405 45.32 -14.69 -1.18
CA ALA A 405 45.87 -14.22 0.08
C ALA A 405 46.94 -15.17 0.65
N TYR A 406 46.62 -16.45 0.82
CA TYR A 406 47.57 -17.45 1.35
C TYR A 406 48.77 -17.69 0.43
N ARG A 407 48.55 -17.66 -0.89
CA ARG A 407 49.65 -17.71 -1.87
C ARG A 407 50.56 -16.49 -1.76
N GLY A 408 49.99 -15.30 -1.56
CA GLY A 408 50.75 -14.07 -1.31
C GLY A 408 51.55 -14.11 0.01
N GLU A 409 51.09 -14.84 1.02
CA GLU A 409 51.86 -15.10 2.26
C GLU A 409 52.99 -16.12 2.04
N GLU A 410 52.72 -17.21 1.31
CA GLU A 410 53.73 -18.19 0.93
C GLU A 410 54.91 -17.53 0.17
N GLU A 411 54.60 -16.68 -0.81
CA GLU A 411 55.61 -15.92 -1.57
C GLU A 411 56.39 -14.91 -0.70
N LYS A 412 55.74 -14.23 0.26
CA LYS A 412 56.41 -13.33 1.21
C LYS A 412 57.43 -14.09 2.06
N PHE A 413 57.02 -15.17 2.73
CA PHE A 413 57.93 -15.95 3.59
C PHE A 413 59.04 -16.65 2.78
N ALA A 414 58.74 -17.13 1.57
CA ALA A 414 59.76 -17.67 0.66
C ALA A 414 60.82 -16.61 0.30
N SER A 415 60.39 -15.36 0.04
CA SER A 415 61.31 -14.26 -0.29
C SER A 415 62.23 -13.88 0.88
N GLN A 416 61.71 -13.88 2.12
CA GLN A 416 62.49 -13.57 3.32
C GLN A 416 63.60 -14.60 3.56
N LEU A 417 63.28 -15.89 3.45
CA LEU A 417 64.25 -16.98 3.59
C LEU A 417 65.30 -16.97 2.46
N ALA A 418 64.92 -16.60 1.23
CA ALA A 418 65.86 -16.45 0.13
C ALA A 418 66.86 -15.28 0.34
N VAL A 419 66.39 -14.16 0.89
CA VAL A 419 67.26 -13.00 1.23
C VAL A 419 68.24 -13.37 2.35
N ALA A 420 67.80 -14.10 3.37
CA ALA A 420 68.65 -14.51 4.48
C ALA A 420 69.73 -15.53 4.04
N ASN A 421 69.36 -16.56 3.27
CA ASN A 421 70.31 -17.55 2.77
C ASN A 421 71.37 -16.93 1.84
N THR A 422 70.98 -16.02 0.95
CA THR A 422 71.92 -15.34 0.05
C THR A 422 72.85 -14.33 0.76
N ALA A 423 72.53 -13.90 1.99
CA ALA A 423 73.44 -13.12 2.83
C ALA A 423 74.57 -14.01 3.40
N GLY A 424 74.23 -15.23 3.86
CA GLY A 424 75.19 -16.20 4.39
C GLY A 424 76.21 -16.70 3.35
N GLU A 425 75.73 -17.08 2.15
CA GLU A 425 76.59 -17.57 1.06
C GLU A 425 77.69 -16.56 0.67
N ARG A 426 77.39 -15.25 0.71
CA ARG A 426 78.35 -14.18 0.37
C ARG A 426 79.50 -14.05 1.37
N MET A 427 79.37 -14.58 2.59
CA MET A 427 80.42 -14.56 3.60
C MET A 427 81.20 -15.89 3.73
N GLY A 428 80.87 -16.89 2.91
CA GLY A 428 81.51 -18.21 2.98
C GLY A 428 81.19 -18.98 4.27
N LEU A 429 80.10 -18.62 4.94
CA LEU A 429 79.61 -19.28 6.15
C LEU A 429 78.62 -20.40 5.77
N PRO A 430 78.49 -21.46 6.58
CA PRO A 430 77.53 -22.53 6.30
C PRO A 430 76.09 -22.02 6.32
N THR A 431 75.28 -22.51 5.39
CA THR A 431 73.84 -22.20 5.29
C THR A 431 72.98 -23.13 6.14
N ASN A 432 73.48 -24.31 6.52
CA ASN A 432 72.79 -25.21 7.43
C ASN A 432 73.16 -24.91 8.89
N LEU A 433 72.16 -24.96 9.77
CA LEU A 433 72.32 -24.72 11.21
C LEU A 433 73.34 -25.67 11.88
N GLN A 434 73.34 -26.94 11.50
CA GLN A 434 74.25 -27.96 12.06
C GLN A 434 75.71 -27.64 11.71
N ASP A 435 76.00 -27.39 10.44
CA ASP A 435 77.34 -27.06 9.94
C ASP A 435 77.88 -25.75 10.56
N ALA A 436 77.01 -24.76 10.75
CA ALA A 436 77.36 -23.51 11.44
C ALA A 436 77.67 -23.74 12.95
N GLY A 437 76.91 -24.62 13.61
CA GLY A 437 77.16 -25.01 15.01
C GLY A 437 78.50 -25.74 15.20
N GLU A 438 78.85 -26.65 14.28
CA GLU A 438 80.14 -27.35 14.30
C GLU A 438 81.33 -26.41 14.04
N LEU A 439 81.17 -25.41 13.16
CA LEU A 439 82.15 -24.36 12.93
C LEU A 439 82.40 -23.49 14.19
N VAL A 440 81.34 -23.13 14.92
CA VAL A 440 81.46 -22.41 16.21
C VAL A 440 82.16 -23.28 17.26
N ALA A 441 81.80 -24.57 17.35
CA ALA A 441 82.38 -25.50 18.32
C ALA A 441 83.89 -25.75 18.09
N SER A 442 84.31 -25.91 16.83
CA SER A 442 85.72 -26.08 16.44
C SER A 442 86.54 -24.81 16.69
N LEU A 443 86.01 -23.63 16.34
CA LEU A 443 86.66 -22.34 16.63
C LEU A 443 86.85 -22.11 18.15
N ARG A 444 85.85 -22.44 19.00
CA ARG A 444 85.97 -22.39 20.47
C ARG A 444 87.05 -23.33 21.00
N ARG A 445 87.11 -24.58 20.51
CA ARG A 445 88.14 -25.55 20.92
C ARG A 445 89.55 -25.03 20.59
N ARG A 446 89.75 -24.53 19.37
CA ARG A 446 91.04 -24.00 18.92
C ARG A 446 91.50 -22.77 19.71
N LEU A 447 90.58 -21.89 20.14
CA LEU A 447 90.89 -20.77 21.03
C LEU A 447 91.35 -21.24 22.43
N ASN A 448 90.69 -22.25 23.00
CA ASN A 448 91.06 -22.80 24.32
C ASN A 448 92.45 -23.47 24.31
N VAL A 449 92.79 -24.18 23.22
CA VAL A 449 94.13 -24.77 23.05
C VAL A 449 95.20 -23.67 22.97
N GLU A 450 94.94 -22.57 22.27
CA GLU A 450 95.89 -21.45 22.17
C GLU A 450 96.12 -20.74 23.52
N GLN A 451 95.08 -20.57 24.34
CA GLN A 451 95.23 -20.08 25.72
C GLN A 451 96.06 -21.03 26.60
N LYS A 452 95.86 -22.34 26.45
CA LYS A 452 96.59 -23.37 27.19
C LYS A 452 98.09 -23.37 26.86
N ILE A 453 98.45 -23.25 25.57
CA ILE A 453 99.84 -23.07 25.11
C ILE A 453 100.51 -21.89 25.81
N GLU A 454 99.83 -20.73 25.86
CA GLU A 454 100.39 -19.50 26.45
C GLU A 454 100.56 -19.63 27.98
N GLN A 455 99.66 -20.34 28.68
CA GLN A 455 99.82 -20.65 30.10
C GLN A 455 101.03 -21.58 30.35
N THR A 456 101.12 -22.72 29.65
CA THR A 456 102.24 -23.67 29.81
C THR A 456 103.59 -23.01 29.48
N ARG A 457 103.62 -22.10 28.49
CA ARG A 457 104.81 -21.32 28.14
C ARG A 457 105.29 -20.42 29.27
N ARG A 458 104.38 -19.77 30.01
CA ARG A 458 104.75 -18.92 31.16
C ARG A 458 105.35 -19.74 32.28
N SER A 459 104.76 -20.89 32.60
CA SER A 459 105.29 -21.80 33.62
C SER A 459 106.68 -22.35 33.26
N ALA A 460 106.96 -22.63 31.98
CA ALA A 460 108.30 -23.05 31.55
C ALA A 460 109.35 -21.94 31.77
N ILE A 461 109.03 -20.68 31.43
CA ILE A 461 109.93 -19.53 31.63
C ILE A 461 110.25 -19.32 33.13
N GLU A 462 109.27 -19.55 34.00
CA GLU A 462 109.43 -19.42 35.46
C GLU A 462 110.39 -20.47 36.03
N LEU A 463 110.29 -21.73 35.58
CA LEU A 463 111.20 -22.82 35.95
C LEU A 463 112.62 -22.64 35.39
N GLU A 464 112.79 -22.09 34.18
CA GLU A 464 114.12 -21.70 33.68
C GLU A 464 114.80 -20.63 34.56
N GLY A 465 114.02 -19.75 35.19
CA GLY A 465 114.53 -18.77 36.15
C GLY A 465 115.10 -19.45 37.39
N GLN A 466 114.36 -20.41 37.96
CA GLN A 466 114.77 -21.17 39.16
C GLN A 466 116.03 -22.01 38.93
N ALA A 467 116.18 -22.62 37.74
CA ALA A 467 117.39 -23.36 37.38
C ALA A 467 118.65 -22.46 37.36
N ARG A 468 118.52 -21.19 36.94
CA ARG A 468 119.65 -20.24 36.90
C ARG A 468 120.12 -19.79 38.29
N GLU A 469 119.21 -19.57 39.23
CA GLU A 469 119.60 -19.20 40.61
C GLU A 469 120.38 -20.30 41.33
N LEU A 470 120.07 -21.57 41.07
CA LEU A 470 120.79 -22.71 41.65
C LEU A 470 122.20 -22.90 41.08
N LEU A 471 122.44 -22.48 39.83
CA LEU A 471 123.75 -22.55 39.17
C LEU A 471 124.76 -21.53 39.74
N ASP A 472 124.32 -20.32 40.08
CA ASP A 472 125.20 -19.26 40.63
C ASP A 472 125.71 -19.57 42.06
N GLY A 473 125.11 -20.53 42.76
CA GLY A 473 125.49 -20.92 44.13
C GLY A 473 126.82 -21.67 44.28
N GLN A 474 127.50 -22.05 43.19
CA GLN A 474 128.61 -23.03 43.23
C GLN A 474 130.01 -22.48 43.65
N VAL A 475 130.19 -21.18 43.86
CA VAL A 475 131.55 -20.59 44.08
C VAL A 475 131.76 -20.03 45.50
N MET A 476 132.47 -20.79 46.34
CA MET A 476 132.91 -20.33 47.67
C MET A 476 133.99 -19.23 47.60
N PRO A 477 133.93 -18.17 48.42
CA PRO A 477 134.91 -17.08 48.36
C PRO A 477 136.33 -17.52 48.75
N LEU A 478 137.32 -17.24 47.87
CA LEU A 478 138.74 -17.59 48.04
C LEU A 478 139.34 -17.19 49.41
N ARG A 479 138.79 -16.12 50.02
CA ARG A 479 139.20 -15.58 51.33
C ARG A 479 139.02 -16.58 52.48
N LEU A 480 137.95 -17.40 52.45
CA LEU A 480 137.76 -18.43 53.48
C LEU A 480 138.84 -19.52 53.38
N TYR A 481 139.16 -19.96 52.16
CA TYR A 481 140.18 -21.00 51.93
C TYR A 481 141.56 -20.59 52.47
N VAL A 482 141.95 -19.31 52.27
CA VAL A 482 143.21 -18.76 52.79
C VAL A 482 143.18 -18.64 54.32
N ALA A 483 142.06 -18.19 54.91
CA ALA A 483 141.92 -18.06 56.36
C ALA A 483 142.07 -19.42 57.08
N TRP A 484 141.44 -20.47 56.56
CA TRP A 484 141.55 -21.83 57.11
C TRP A 484 142.96 -22.42 56.97
N GLY A 485 143.66 -22.16 55.86
CA GLY A 485 145.07 -22.54 55.68
C GLY A 485 146.00 -21.93 56.74
N ALA A 486 145.77 -20.67 57.11
CA ALA A 486 146.52 -20.00 58.16
C ALA A 486 146.29 -20.63 59.56
N CYS A 487 145.05 -21.00 59.88
CA CYS A 487 144.72 -21.67 61.14
C CYS A 487 145.41 -23.04 61.27
N VAL A 488 145.42 -23.85 60.21
CA VAL A 488 146.11 -25.16 60.21
C VAL A 488 147.62 -24.98 60.34
N PHE A 489 148.22 -24.03 59.62
CA PHE A 489 149.66 -23.76 59.71
C PHE A 489 150.07 -23.26 61.12
N GLY A 490 149.27 -22.40 61.74
CA GLY A 490 149.48 -21.92 63.10
C GLY A 490 149.40 -23.04 64.16
N ALA A 491 148.45 -23.96 64.02
CA ALA A 491 148.32 -25.12 64.91
C ALA A 491 149.54 -26.06 64.83
N VAL A 492 150.05 -26.32 63.61
CA VAL A 492 151.26 -27.12 63.40
C VAL A 492 152.50 -26.44 63.99
N ALA A 493 152.65 -25.12 63.80
CA ALA A 493 153.77 -24.37 64.36
C ALA A 493 153.77 -24.37 65.90
N ALA A 494 152.59 -24.17 66.53
CA ALA A 494 152.44 -24.24 67.99
C ALA A 494 152.78 -25.64 68.55
N PHE A 495 152.37 -26.71 67.84
CA PHE A 495 152.69 -28.09 68.23
C PHE A 495 154.19 -28.40 68.17
N VAL A 496 154.90 -27.90 67.16
CA VAL A 496 156.37 -28.05 67.04
C VAL A 496 157.10 -27.29 68.15
N ILE A 497 156.61 -26.11 68.55
CA ILE A 497 157.21 -25.32 69.64
C ILE A 497 157.05 -26.02 71.00
N TRP A 498 155.89 -26.63 71.28
CA TRP A 498 155.67 -27.40 72.53
C TRP A 498 156.64 -28.61 72.63
N GLN A 499 156.85 -29.36 71.54
CA GLN A 499 157.79 -30.48 71.52
C GLN A 499 159.25 -30.10 71.88
N MET A 500 159.65 -28.83 71.76
CA MET A 500 161.01 -28.39 72.09
C MET A 500 161.24 -28.09 73.59
N THR A 501 160.19 -27.91 74.40
CA THR A 501 160.35 -27.46 75.80
C THR A 501 160.27 -28.59 76.84
N GLU A 502 159.55 -29.68 76.57
CA GLU A 502 159.38 -30.81 77.49
C GLU A 502 160.10 -32.06 76.95
N GLY A 503 161.32 -32.32 77.43
CA GLY A 503 162.25 -33.32 76.89
C GLY A 503 161.89 -34.81 77.08
N ARG A 504 160.70 -35.26 76.68
CA ARG A 504 160.32 -36.68 76.54
C ARG A 504 159.32 -36.89 75.37
N PRO A 505 159.71 -37.55 74.27
CA PRO A 505 158.85 -37.68 73.10
C PRO A 505 157.85 -38.85 73.21
N GLN A 506 156.55 -38.55 73.19
CA GLN A 506 155.47 -39.50 72.87
C GLN A 506 154.73 -39.06 71.60
N PHE A 507 155.08 -39.66 70.46
CA PHE A 507 154.69 -39.18 69.13
C PHE A 507 153.29 -39.60 68.62
N GLY A 508 152.55 -40.43 69.38
CA GLY A 508 151.47 -41.24 68.81
C GLY A 508 150.08 -40.59 68.63
N GLN A 509 149.69 -39.63 69.47
CA GLN A 509 148.27 -39.23 69.55
C GLN A 509 147.91 -37.93 68.82
N ALA A 510 148.87 -37.02 68.60
CA ALA A 510 148.59 -35.71 67.99
C ALA A 510 148.45 -35.72 66.46
N SER A 511 149.11 -36.67 65.78
CA SER A 511 149.05 -36.80 64.30
C SER A 511 147.67 -37.25 63.80
N LEU A 512 146.92 -38.03 64.60
CA LEU A 512 145.60 -38.52 64.24
C LEU A 512 144.57 -37.39 64.13
N LEU A 513 144.60 -36.43 65.06
CA LEU A 513 143.69 -35.28 65.05
C LEU A 513 143.92 -34.38 63.82
N LEU A 514 145.17 -34.19 63.40
CA LEU A 514 145.48 -33.39 62.22
C LEU A 514 144.98 -34.05 60.92
N ALA A 515 145.04 -35.39 60.83
CA ALA A 515 144.52 -36.15 59.69
C ALA A 515 142.98 -36.15 59.63
N ILE A 516 142.30 -36.20 60.77
CA ILE A 516 140.83 -36.11 60.82
C ILE A 516 140.36 -34.72 60.36
N VAL A 517 141.03 -33.65 60.80
CA VAL A 517 140.67 -32.27 60.43
C VAL A 517 140.94 -31.98 58.95
N SER A 518 142.01 -32.54 58.35
CA SER A 518 142.27 -32.36 56.90
C SER A 518 141.32 -33.15 55.99
N GLY A 519 140.82 -34.31 56.46
CA GLY A 519 139.87 -35.15 55.71
C GLY A 519 138.41 -34.65 55.73
N LEU A 520 137.99 -33.93 56.78
CA LEU A 520 136.58 -33.55 56.95
C LEU A 520 136.08 -32.51 55.93
N ILE A 521 136.98 -31.63 55.47
CA ILE A 521 136.66 -30.48 54.60
C ILE A 521 136.26 -30.91 53.17
N PRO A 522 137.03 -31.76 52.45
CA PRO A 522 136.60 -32.25 51.13
C PRO A 522 135.31 -33.09 51.20
N ALA A 523 135.05 -33.81 52.30
CA ALA A 523 133.81 -34.57 52.48
C ALA A 523 132.58 -33.64 52.62
N LEU A 524 132.70 -32.54 53.38
CA LEU A 524 131.65 -31.52 53.51
C LEU A 524 131.39 -30.75 52.22
N ARG A 525 132.41 -30.58 51.36
CA ARG A 525 132.24 -30.02 50.01
C ARG A 525 131.47 -31.00 49.11
N TRP A 526 131.91 -32.26 49.05
CA TRP A 526 131.31 -33.30 48.21
C TRP A 526 129.83 -33.53 48.52
N ALA A 527 129.46 -33.56 49.81
CA ALA A 527 128.06 -33.68 50.24
C ALA A 527 127.17 -32.51 49.77
N ARG A 528 127.73 -31.29 49.67
CA ARG A 528 126.99 -30.09 49.25
C ARG A 528 126.90 -29.96 47.73
N GLU A 529 127.94 -30.37 47.00
CA GLU A 529 127.93 -30.44 45.52
C GLU A 529 126.94 -31.49 45.00
N ASN A 530 126.82 -32.66 45.66
CA ASN A 530 125.83 -33.67 45.29
C ASN A 530 124.39 -33.16 45.47
N GLN A 531 124.08 -32.52 46.60
CA GLN A 531 122.69 -32.12 46.91
C GLN A 531 122.16 -31.05 45.94
N THR A 532 122.98 -30.07 45.52
CA THR A 532 122.55 -29.10 44.51
C THR A 532 122.52 -29.67 43.07
N SER A 533 123.17 -30.81 42.82
CA SER A 533 123.07 -31.51 41.54
C SER A 533 121.73 -32.23 41.40
N ASP A 534 121.25 -32.90 42.46
CA ASP A 534 119.97 -33.61 42.46
C ASP A 534 118.78 -32.62 42.29
N ASP A 535 118.83 -31.44 42.90
CA ASP A 535 117.81 -30.40 42.77
C ASP A 535 117.75 -29.81 41.34
N LEU A 536 118.91 -29.61 40.69
CA LEU A 536 118.99 -29.15 39.30
C LEU A 536 118.43 -30.18 38.32
N ASP A 537 118.79 -31.46 38.48
CA ASP A 537 118.25 -32.57 37.67
C ASP A 537 116.72 -32.69 37.81
N GLY A 538 116.16 -32.37 38.99
CA GLY A 538 114.72 -32.31 39.22
C GLY A 538 114.02 -31.24 38.36
N ILE A 539 114.58 -30.02 38.31
CA ILE A 539 114.01 -28.91 37.54
C ILE A 539 114.15 -29.17 36.03
N TYR A 540 115.27 -29.74 35.57
CA TYR A 540 115.44 -30.07 34.15
C TYR A 540 114.38 -31.08 33.66
N ARG A 541 114.02 -32.10 34.46
CA ARG A 541 112.94 -33.04 34.11
C ARG A 541 111.57 -32.37 34.05
N GLN A 542 111.26 -31.46 34.97
CA GLN A 542 110.01 -30.69 34.93
C GLN A 542 109.93 -29.75 33.72
N LEU A 543 111.06 -29.16 33.31
CA LEU A 543 111.16 -28.39 32.07
C LEU A 543 110.98 -29.25 30.82
N GLU A 544 111.49 -30.48 30.81
CA GLU A 544 111.32 -31.44 29.72
C GLU A 544 109.85 -31.89 29.58
N ASP A 545 109.17 -32.18 30.69
CA ASP A 545 107.73 -32.50 30.69
C ASP A 545 106.87 -31.30 30.24
N LEU A 546 107.18 -30.07 30.65
CA LEU A 546 106.47 -28.87 30.17
C LEU A 546 106.73 -28.57 28.69
N HIS A 547 107.95 -28.80 28.20
CA HIS A 547 108.26 -28.71 26.77
C HIS A 547 107.46 -29.75 25.97
N ARG A 548 107.39 -31.00 26.47
CA ARG A 548 106.58 -32.05 25.85
C ARG A 548 105.09 -31.72 25.84
N GLN A 549 104.56 -31.15 26.93
CA GLN A 549 103.18 -30.65 26.96
C GLN A 549 102.96 -29.53 25.95
N LEU A 550 103.90 -28.58 25.84
CA LEU A 550 103.88 -27.52 24.81
C LEU A 550 103.89 -28.08 23.38
N GLU A 551 104.69 -29.10 23.09
CA GLU A 551 104.69 -29.76 21.78
C GLU A 551 103.37 -30.46 21.49
N THR A 552 102.81 -31.20 22.46
CA THR A 552 101.50 -31.85 22.27
C THR A 552 100.37 -30.84 22.05
N ALA A 553 100.36 -29.72 22.79
CA ALA A 553 99.36 -28.67 22.62
C ALA A 553 99.55 -27.89 21.30
N ARG A 554 100.79 -27.71 20.83
CA ARG A 554 101.07 -27.13 19.49
C ARG A 554 100.62 -28.06 18.37
N ALA A 555 100.88 -29.36 18.47
CA ALA A 555 100.40 -30.35 17.51
C ALA A 555 98.86 -30.41 17.48
N GLU A 556 98.20 -30.33 18.65
CA GLU A 556 96.74 -30.23 18.75
C GLU A 556 96.21 -28.93 18.10
N ARG A 557 96.92 -27.80 18.27
CA ARG A 557 96.61 -26.54 17.57
C ARG A 557 96.74 -26.69 16.07
N GLU A 558 97.83 -27.27 15.57
CA GLU A 558 98.07 -27.48 14.14
C GLU A 558 97.03 -28.41 13.51
N SER A 559 96.59 -29.47 14.20
CA SER A 559 95.49 -30.33 13.71
C SER A 559 94.15 -29.61 13.66
N LEU A 560 93.83 -28.78 14.67
CA LEU A 560 92.61 -27.96 14.63
C LEU A 560 92.69 -26.84 13.59
N GLU A 561 93.90 -26.39 13.25
CA GLU A 561 94.16 -25.36 12.24
C GLU A 561 94.15 -25.92 10.81
N SER A 562 94.36 -27.23 10.60
CA SER A 562 94.12 -27.91 9.31
C SER A 562 92.65 -28.21 9.03
N ASP A 563 91.85 -28.45 10.09
CA ASP A 563 90.42 -28.78 9.96
C ASP A 563 89.54 -27.53 9.82
N LEU A 564 90.06 -26.35 10.17
CA LEU A 564 89.35 -25.08 10.04
C LEU A 564 89.48 -24.49 8.62
N PRO A 565 88.39 -23.99 7.99
CA PRO A 565 88.47 -23.35 6.69
C PRO A 565 89.37 -22.10 6.72
N VAL A 566 90.15 -21.91 5.66
CA VAL A 566 91.10 -20.80 5.53
C VAL A 566 90.34 -19.49 5.31
N ALA A 567 90.32 -18.64 6.33
CA ALA A 567 89.72 -17.31 6.29
C ALA A 567 90.56 -16.31 7.10
N GLU A 568 90.73 -15.10 6.56
CA GLU A 568 91.52 -14.03 7.16
C GLU A 568 90.85 -13.43 8.40
N GLY A 569 91.67 -12.94 9.34
CA GLY A 569 91.21 -12.28 10.56
C GLY A 569 91.63 -12.99 11.85
N SER A 570 91.46 -12.31 12.99
CA SER A 570 91.71 -12.94 14.29
C SER A 570 90.64 -13.97 14.59
N ILE A 571 91.01 -15.06 15.26
CA ILE A 571 90.08 -16.19 15.48
C ILE A 571 89.00 -15.86 16.52
N VAL A 572 89.23 -14.86 17.37
CA VAL A 572 88.19 -14.23 18.20
C VAL A 572 87.13 -13.54 17.34
N LEU A 573 87.54 -12.78 16.31
CA LEU A 573 86.61 -12.11 15.40
C LEU A 573 85.84 -13.14 14.55
N ARG A 574 86.52 -14.16 14.02
CA ARG A 574 85.89 -15.26 13.27
C ARG A 574 84.85 -16.01 14.10
N LEU A 575 85.15 -16.30 15.37
CA LEU A 575 84.21 -16.90 16.30
C LEU A 575 82.99 -16.00 16.52
N GLN A 576 83.20 -14.70 16.78
CA GLN A 576 82.11 -13.75 16.99
C GLN A 576 81.21 -13.58 15.75
N THR A 577 81.78 -13.61 14.54
CA THR A 577 80.99 -13.59 13.29
C THR A 577 80.22 -14.88 13.08
N ALA A 578 80.82 -16.05 13.36
CA ALA A 578 80.15 -17.34 13.25
C ALA A 578 79.03 -17.52 14.30
N GLU A 579 79.23 -17.06 15.54
CA GLU A 579 78.21 -17.06 16.59
C GLU A 579 77.03 -16.14 16.25
N LYS A 580 77.30 -14.96 15.66
CA LYS A 580 76.25 -14.05 15.19
C LYS A 580 75.46 -14.63 14.03
N HIS A 581 76.13 -15.25 13.06
CA HIS A 581 75.48 -15.92 11.93
C HIS A 581 74.67 -17.15 12.37
N LEU A 582 75.14 -17.91 13.36
CA LEU A 582 74.37 -19.01 13.95
C LEU A 582 73.07 -18.50 14.60
N ALA A 583 73.13 -17.42 15.39
CA ALA A 583 71.93 -16.80 15.95
C ALA A 583 70.97 -16.26 14.88
N GLU A 584 71.50 -15.64 13.82
CA GLU A 584 70.71 -15.20 12.66
C GLU A 584 70.06 -16.37 11.90
N LEU A 585 70.64 -17.58 11.93
CA LEU A 585 70.01 -18.80 11.40
C LEU A 585 68.97 -19.41 12.36
N GLU A 586 69.18 -19.35 13.67
CA GLU A 586 68.21 -19.79 14.69
C GLU A 586 66.93 -18.95 14.64
N ASP A 587 67.05 -17.63 14.46
CA ASP A 587 65.95 -16.68 14.31
C ASP A 587 65.09 -16.91 13.03
N LEU A 588 65.56 -17.72 12.06
CA LEU A 588 64.82 -18.07 10.84
C LEU A 588 63.98 -19.35 10.99
N LEU A 589 64.22 -20.18 12.00
CA LEU A 589 63.43 -21.39 12.25
C LEU A 589 61.93 -21.10 12.43
N PRO A 590 61.49 -20.05 13.16
CA PRO A 590 60.09 -19.65 13.21
C PRO A 590 59.55 -19.32 11.82
N VAL A 591 60.29 -18.54 11.02
CA VAL A 591 59.90 -18.10 9.66
C VAL A 591 59.73 -19.29 8.71
N GLU A 592 60.58 -20.32 8.80
CA GLU A 592 60.36 -21.53 8.00
C GLU A 592 59.13 -22.33 8.47
N SER A 593 58.86 -22.38 9.78
CA SER A 593 57.63 -22.99 10.30
C SER A 593 56.35 -22.25 9.85
N GLU A 594 56.42 -20.93 9.72
CA GLU A 594 55.35 -20.07 9.21
C GLU A 594 55.17 -20.30 7.70
N ARG A 595 56.26 -20.34 6.92
CA ARG A 595 56.20 -20.66 5.48
C ARG A 595 55.56 -22.02 5.22
N ARG A 596 55.89 -23.05 6.01
CA ARG A 596 55.30 -24.39 5.86
C ARG A 596 53.78 -24.36 6.13
N ARG A 597 53.35 -23.70 7.20
CA ARG A 597 51.92 -23.48 7.51
C ARG A 597 51.22 -22.69 6.39
N ALA A 598 51.82 -21.63 5.86
CA ALA A 598 51.29 -20.88 4.72
C ALA A 598 51.22 -21.73 3.44
N THR A 599 52.20 -22.62 3.18
CA THR A 599 52.19 -23.55 2.04
C THR A 599 51.05 -24.58 2.15
N GLU A 600 50.77 -25.06 3.36
CA GLU A 600 49.68 -26.01 3.64
C GLU A 600 48.31 -25.33 3.52
N ALA A 601 48.16 -24.10 4.04
CA ALA A 601 46.97 -23.27 3.87
C ALA A 601 46.70 -22.92 2.39
N SER A 602 47.73 -22.48 1.66
CA SER A 602 47.72 -22.21 0.20
C SER A 602 47.20 -23.41 -0.60
N ARG A 603 47.63 -24.63 -0.27
CA ARG A 603 47.14 -25.87 -0.91
C ARG A 603 45.70 -26.23 -0.51
N ALA A 604 45.31 -26.01 0.74
CA ALA A 604 43.94 -26.23 1.18
C ALA A 604 42.97 -25.25 0.47
N ALA A 605 43.35 -23.98 0.36
CA ALA A 605 42.60 -22.95 -0.35
C ALA A 605 42.51 -23.22 -1.87
N GLU A 606 43.58 -23.67 -2.53
CA GLU A 606 43.52 -24.14 -3.93
C GLU A 606 42.49 -25.26 -4.09
N SER A 607 42.48 -26.25 -3.19
CA SER A 607 41.49 -27.34 -3.24
C SER A 607 40.05 -26.85 -3.01
N ALA A 608 39.86 -25.84 -2.16
CA ALA A 608 38.56 -25.21 -1.93
C ALA A 608 38.09 -24.41 -3.16
N TYR A 609 38.99 -23.64 -3.78
CA TYR A 609 38.73 -22.91 -5.02
C TYR A 609 38.31 -23.85 -6.16
N GLN A 610 39.03 -24.95 -6.37
CA GLN A 610 38.67 -25.93 -7.40
C GLN A 610 37.33 -26.63 -7.12
N SER A 611 36.98 -26.89 -5.86
CA SER A 611 35.67 -27.47 -5.51
C SER A 611 34.53 -26.47 -5.71
N ALA A 612 34.69 -25.21 -5.28
CA ALA A 612 33.73 -24.13 -5.52
C ALA A 612 33.51 -23.91 -7.03
N LYS A 613 34.58 -23.96 -7.84
CA LYS A 613 34.53 -23.86 -9.30
C LYS A 613 33.73 -25.00 -9.94
N ALA A 614 33.89 -26.22 -9.44
CA ALA A 614 33.10 -27.37 -9.86
C ALA A 614 31.62 -27.22 -9.45
N ARG A 615 31.32 -26.70 -8.25
CA ARG A 615 29.95 -26.41 -7.79
C ARG A 615 29.25 -25.42 -8.72
N VAL A 616 29.90 -24.29 -9.07
CA VAL A 616 29.36 -23.29 -10.00
C VAL A 616 28.98 -23.91 -11.35
N GLU A 617 29.86 -24.76 -11.92
CA GLU A 617 29.58 -25.49 -13.17
C GLU A 617 28.39 -26.45 -13.05
N THR A 618 28.19 -27.09 -11.90
CA THR A 618 27.00 -27.94 -11.66
C THR A 618 25.72 -27.13 -11.45
N SER A 619 25.74 -26.06 -10.66
CA SER A 619 24.57 -25.18 -10.44
C SER A 619 24.12 -24.52 -11.75
N LYS A 620 25.05 -24.05 -12.58
CA LYS A 620 24.75 -23.49 -13.92
C LYS A 620 24.10 -24.51 -14.85
N LYS A 621 24.48 -25.79 -14.77
CA LYS A 621 23.83 -26.87 -15.54
C LYS A 621 22.43 -27.18 -15.04
N GLN A 622 22.20 -27.16 -13.72
CA GLN A 622 20.87 -27.35 -13.13
C GLN A 622 19.92 -26.22 -13.50
N TRP A 623 20.37 -24.96 -13.35
CA TRP A 623 19.63 -23.76 -13.77
C TRP A 623 19.19 -23.82 -15.25
N ARG A 624 20.13 -24.11 -16.16
CA ARG A 624 19.83 -24.30 -17.60
C ARG A 624 18.84 -25.45 -17.84
N GLY A 625 18.95 -26.54 -17.09
CA GLY A 625 18.03 -27.67 -17.17
C GLY A 625 16.60 -27.30 -16.80
N ALA A 626 16.41 -26.50 -15.75
CA ALA A 626 15.08 -26.07 -15.31
C ALA A 626 14.46 -25.00 -16.21
N LEU A 627 15.24 -24.02 -16.70
CA LEU A 627 14.78 -23.10 -17.75
C LEU A 627 14.28 -23.88 -18.98
N LYS A 628 15.05 -24.88 -19.42
CA LYS A 628 14.70 -25.74 -20.56
C LYS A 628 13.43 -26.56 -20.31
N ALA A 629 13.20 -27.04 -19.08
CA ALA A 629 11.99 -27.78 -18.71
C ALA A 629 10.72 -26.90 -18.83
N LEU A 630 10.83 -25.61 -18.54
CA LEU A 630 9.76 -24.61 -18.72
C LEU A 630 9.73 -24.01 -20.14
N GLY A 631 10.54 -24.51 -21.07
CA GLY A 631 10.61 -24.05 -22.45
C GLY A 631 11.28 -22.68 -22.66
N LEU A 632 11.92 -22.13 -21.62
CA LEU A 632 12.61 -20.85 -21.59
C LEU A 632 14.02 -20.91 -22.22
N PRO A 633 14.52 -19.81 -22.84
CA PRO A 633 15.91 -19.68 -23.26
C PRO A 633 16.93 -20.00 -22.16
N GLU A 634 17.97 -20.78 -22.49
CA GLU A 634 18.99 -21.28 -21.54
C GLU A 634 19.95 -20.20 -21.01
N GLU A 635 19.85 -18.96 -21.48
CA GLU A 635 20.72 -17.83 -21.08
C GLU A 635 19.97 -16.76 -20.26
N LEU A 636 18.69 -16.97 -19.96
CA LEU A 636 17.87 -16.00 -19.21
C LEU A 636 18.43 -15.72 -17.82
N SER A 637 18.62 -14.44 -17.52
CA SER A 637 18.94 -14.01 -16.16
C SER A 637 17.70 -14.00 -15.25
N PRO A 638 17.86 -14.14 -13.93
CA PRO A 638 16.76 -14.10 -12.96
C PRO A 638 15.99 -12.78 -12.98
N LYS A 639 16.67 -11.66 -13.28
CA LYS A 639 16.05 -10.34 -13.40
C LYS A 639 15.17 -10.26 -14.65
N GLU A 640 15.59 -10.86 -15.75
CA GLU A 640 14.77 -10.99 -16.96
C GLU A 640 13.63 -11.98 -16.78
N LEU A 641 13.83 -13.04 -15.99
CA LEU A 641 12.78 -14.01 -15.66
C LEU A 641 11.66 -13.39 -14.81
N ASN A 642 12.00 -12.57 -13.81
CA ASN A 642 11.02 -11.78 -13.05
C ASN A 642 10.34 -10.69 -13.90
N LEU A 643 11.06 -10.10 -14.86
CA LEU A 643 10.47 -9.16 -15.82
C LEU A 643 9.47 -9.86 -16.76
N LEU A 644 9.83 -11.04 -17.26
CA LEU A 644 8.98 -11.88 -18.11
C LEU A 644 7.74 -12.34 -17.33
N ALA A 645 7.91 -12.77 -16.07
CA ALA A 645 6.82 -13.10 -15.16
C ALA A 645 5.80 -11.96 -15.03
N GLY A 646 6.26 -10.75 -14.69
CA GLY A 646 5.39 -9.58 -14.57
C GLY A 646 4.72 -9.17 -15.89
N GLN A 647 5.39 -9.40 -17.03
CA GLN A 647 4.80 -9.17 -18.37
C GLN A 647 3.68 -10.17 -18.69
N TYR A 648 3.84 -11.45 -18.32
CA TYR A 648 2.80 -12.46 -18.50
C TYR A 648 1.65 -12.31 -17.50
N GLU A 649 1.90 -11.84 -16.28
CA GLU A 649 0.86 -11.47 -15.32
C GLU A 649 0.02 -10.29 -15.84
N GLN A 650 0.66 -9.28 -16.44
CA GLN A 650 -0.04 -8.18 -17.12
C GLN A 650 -0.86 -8.65 -18.33
N LEU A 651 -0.37 -9.64 -19.10
CA LEU A 651 -1.15 -10.26 -20.17
C LEU A 651 -2.39 -10.98 -19.62
N ALA A 652 -2.26 -11.78 -18.56
CA ALA A 652 -3.39 -12.47 -17.94
C ALA A 652 -4.43 -11.48 -17.41
N GLN A 653 -4.01 -10.36 -16.82
CA GLN A 653 -4.91 -9.27 -16.42
C GLN A 653 -5.61 -8.58 -17.61
N LEU A 654 -4.97 -8.50 -18.78
CA LEU A 654 -5.59 -7.97 -20.00
C LEU A 654 -6.63 -8.95 -20.57
N GLU A 655 -6.32 -10.24 -20.59
CA GLU A 655 -7.24 -11.31 -21.01
C GLU A 655 -8.47 -11.37 -20.10
N GLN A 656 -8.27 -11.35 -18.78
CA GLN A 656 -9.37 -11.32 -17.81
C GLN A 656 -10.27 -10.08 -17.98
N LYS A 657 -9.69 -8.92 -18.29
CA LYS A 657 -10.46 -7.69 -18.59
C LYS A 657 -11.25 -7.80 -19.89
N ALA A 658 -10.66 -8.35 -20.95
CA ALA A 658 -11.35 -8.59 -22.21
C ALA A 658 -12.54 -9.53 -22.01
N LEU A 659 -12.36 -10.63 -21.28
CA LEU A 659 -13.42 -11.57 -20.93
C LEU A 659 -14.54 -10.90 -20.10
N SER A 660 -14.19 -10.11 -19.08
CA SER A 660 -15.22 -9.39 -18.29
C SER A 660 -16.03 -8.41 -19.12
N ARG A 661 -15.41 -7.75 -20.12
CA ARG A 661 -16.13 -6.85 -21.03
C ARG A 661 -17.04 -7.59 -22.02
N ALA A 662 -16.60 -8.74 -22.51
CA ALA A 662 -17.46 -9.60 -23.33
C ALA A 662 -18.67 -10.13 -22.53
N ASP A 663 -18.50 -10.47 -21.25
CA ASP A 663 -19.60 -10.86 -20.35
C ASP A 663 -20.57 -9.71 -20.04
N ASP A 664 -20.06 -8.49 -19.83
CA ASP A 664 -20.86 -7.27 -19.65
C ASP A 664 -21.67 -6.94 -20.91
N MET A 665 -21.04 -6.95 -22.08
CA MET A 665 -21.68 -6.82 -23.40
C MET A 665 -22.78 -7.87 -23.58
N ALA A 666 -22.47 -9.15 -23.37
CA ALA A 666 -23.44 -10.24 -23.49
C ALA A 666 -24.60 -10.14 -22.47
N ARG A 667 -24.41 -9.46 -21.33
CA ARG A 667 -25.50 -9.13 -20.40
C ARG A 667 -26.39 -8.03 -20.95
N ARG A 668 -25.81 -6.91 -21.43
CA ARG A 668 -26.57 -5.79 -22.01
C ARG A 668 -27.35 -6.19 -23.26
N GLN A 669 -26.75 -6.98 -24.15
CA GLN A 669 -27.44 -7.48 -25.33
C GLN A 669 -28.69 -8.30 -24.96
N ARG A 670 -28.58 -9.20 -23.97
CA ARG A 670 -29.74 -9.97 -23.45
C ARG A 670 -30.80 -9.11 -22.76
N GLU A 671 -30.46 -7.92 -22.26
CA GLU A 671 -31.44 -6.94 -21.74
C GLU A 671 -32.17 -6.24 -22.91
N PHE A 672 -31.43 -5.81 -23.93
CA PHE A 672 -31.96 -5.22 -25.15
C PHE A 672 -32.91 -6.17 -25.89
N ASP A 673 -32.47 -7.40 -26.19
CA ASP A 673 -33.24 -8.42 -26.94
C ASP A 673 -34.62 -8.72 -26.30
N ARG A 674 -34.72 -8.66 -24.96
CA ARG A 674 -35.98 -8.87 -24.24
C ARG A 674 -37.01 -7.77 -24.51
N VAL A 675 -36.56 -6.53 -24.68
CA VAL A 675 -37.44 -5.40 -24.95
C VAL A 675 -37.81 -5.37 -26.43
N VAL A 676 -36.86 -5.67 -27.33
CA VAL A 676 -37.14 -5.89 -28.76
C VAL A 676 -38.25 -6.93 -28.96
N ALA A 677 -38.17 -8.08 -28.29
CA ALA A 677 -39.21 -9.12 -28.34
C ALA A 677 -40.58 -8.67 -27.81
N ARG A 678 -40.63 -7.64 -26.94
CA ARG A 678 -41.88 -7.03 -26.44
C ARG A 678 -42.46 -6.02 -27.44
N ILE A 679 -41.60 -5.28 -28.15
CA ILE A 679 -42.00 -4.37 -29.25
C ILE A 679 -42.57 -5.20 -30.41
N GLN A 680 -41.85 -6.24 -30.85
CA GLN A 680 -42.30 -7.16 -31.91
C GLN A 680 -43.66 -7.79 -31.60
N ARG A 681 -43.85 -8.31 -30.38
CA ARG A 681 -45.15 -8.88 -29.96
C ARG A 681 -46.29 -7.85 -30.00
N LEU A 682 -46.03 -6.59 -29.65
CA LEU A 682 -47.05 -5.53 -29.76
C LEU A 682 -47.36 -5.16 -31.21
N ALA A 683 -46.38 -5.23 -32.11
CA ALA A 683 -46.58 -5.06 -33.55
C ALA A 683 -47.43 -6.21 -34.14
N GLU A 684 -47.14 -7.46 -33.75
CA GLU A 684 -47.93 -8.65 -34.09
C GLU A 684 -49.37 -8.55 -33.55
N GLU A 685 -49.54 -8.27 -32.25
CA GLU A 685 -50.86 -8.10 -31.61
C GLU A 685 -51.69 -7.01 -32.29
N SER A 686 -51.07 -5.94 -32.77
CA SER A 686 -51.76 -4.78 -33.37
C SER A 686 -51.93 -4.86 -34.90
N GLY A 687 -51.30 -5.85 -35.56
CA GLY A 687 -51.29 -6.00 -37.02
C GLY A 687 -50.45 -4.94 -37.76
N LEU A 688 -49.43 -4.37 -37.11
CA LEU A 688 -48.63 -3.24 -37.61
C LEU A 688 -47.12 -3.57 -37.66
N ILE A 689 -46.79 -4.69 -38.30
CA ILE A 689 -45.41 -5.12 -38.53
C ILE A 689 -44.84 -4.38 -39.74
N VAL A 690 -43.64 -3.82 -39.60
CA VAL A 690 -42.84 -3.26 -40.70
C VAL A 690 -41.73 -4.25 -41.03
N GLU A 691 -41.66 -4.68 -42.29
CA GLU A 691 -40.58 -5.57 -42.76
C GLU A 691 -39.23 -4.84 -42.72
N ASP A 692 -38.17 -5.56 -42.29
CA ASP A 692 -36.79 -5.08 -42.18
C ASP A 692 -36.53 -3.81 -41.33
N ALA A 693 -37.48 -3.39 -40.48
CA ALA A 693 -37.32 -2.23 -39.58
C ALA A 693 -36.44 -2.51 -38.35
N GLU A 694 -35.68 -1.50 -37.89
CA GLU A 694 -35.02 -1.59 -36.58
C GLU A 694 -36.05 -1.55 -35.43
N PRO A 695 -35.72 -2.06 -34.23
CA PRO A 695 -36.67 -2.10 -33.11
C PRO A 695 -37.19 -0.74 -32.68
N LEU A 696 -36.39 0.32 -32.84
CA LEU A 696 -36.77 1.70 -32.55
C LEU A 696 -37.74 2.23 -33.62
N ASP A 697 -37.45 2.03 -34.91
CA ASP A 697 -38.35 2.39 -36.02
C ASP A 697 -39.73 1.71 -35.88
N GLN A 698 -39.73 0.42 -35.50
CA GLN A 698 -40.96 -0.35 -35.27
C GLN A 698 -41.76 0.18 -34.05
N LEU A 699 -41.09 0.70 -33.02
CA LEU A 699 -41.73 1.36 -31.89
C LEU A 699 -42.25 2.76 -32.26
N GLU A 700 -41.49 3.54 -33.03
CA GLU A 700 -41.92 4.86 -33.52
C GLU A 700 -43.14 4.75 -34.43
N HIS A 701 -43.17 3.75 -35.33
CA HIS A 701 -44.33 3.45 -36.17
C HIS A 701 -45.58 3.13 -35.33
N LEU A 702 -45.44 2.31 -34.28
CA LEU A 702 -46.54 2.03 -33.34
C LEU A 702 -46.99 3.28 -32.57
N LEU A 703 -46.08 4.17 -32.20
CA LEU A 703 -46.39 5.44 -31.54
C LEU A 703 -47.09 6.43 -32.48
N GLN A 704 -46.65 6.51 -33.73
CA GLN A 704 -47.28 7.35 -34.76
C GLN A 704 -48.72 6.88 -35.03
N GLU A 705 -48.93 5.59 -35.27
CA GLU A 705 -50.27 5.04 -35.45
C GLU A 705 -51.13 5.18 -34.18
N SER A 706 -50.58 4.95 -32.98
CA SER A 706 -51.30 5.17 -31.71
C SER A 706 -51.77 6.63 -31.56
N ARG A 707 -50.92 7.61 -31.89
CA ARG A 707 -51.28 9.04 -31.92
C ARG A 707 -52.37 9.34 -32.96
N LEU A 708 -52.29 8.74 -34.16
CA LEU A 708 -53.31 8.88 -35.20
C LEU A 708 -54.66 8.28 -34.76
N GLN A 709 -54.66 7.11 -34.10
CA GLN A 709 -55.89 6.52 -33.56
C GLN A 709 -56.49 7.37 -32.43
N LYS A 710 -55.68 7.91 -31.50
CA LYS A 710 -56.17 8.85 -30.47
C LYS A 710 -56.82 10.09 -31.09
N ALA A 711 -56.18 10.70 -32.10
CA ALA A 711 -56.74 11.83 -32.82
C ALA A 711 -58.07 11.49 -33.54
N ARG A 712 -58.19 10.30 -34.15
CA ARG A 712 -59.44 9.81 -34.76
C ARG A 712 -60.55 9.60 -33.72
N ILE A 713 -60.21 9.09 -32.53
CA ILE A 713 -61.16 8.90 -31.42
C ILE A 713 -61.69 10.25 -30.94
N GLU A 714 -60.81 11.22 -30.65
CA GLU A 714 -61.22 12.58 -30.28
C GLU A 714 -62.07 13.26 -31.36
N HIS A 715 -61.71 13.09 -32.64
CA HIS A 715 -62.46 13.64 -33.75
C HIS A 715 -63.88 13.04 -33.82
N ARG A 716 -64.01 11.73 -33.64
CA ARG A 716 -65.30 11.03 -33.57
C ARG A 716 -66.17 11.53 -32.41
N GLU A 717 -65.57 11.86 -31.27
CA GLU A 717 -66.29 12.44 -30.13
C GLU A 717 -66.78 13.86 -30.44
N LYS A 718 -65.90 14.73 -30.94
CA LYS A 718 -66.25 16.12 -31.35
C LYS A 718 -67.37 16.15 -32.42
N LEU A 719 -67.31 15.25 -33.41
CA LEU A 719 -68.39 15.10 -34.41
C LEU A 719 -69.72 14.67 -33.77
N ARG A 720 -69.69 13.73 -32.83
CA ARG A 720 -70.90 13.26 -32.11
C ARG A 720 -71.50 14.34 -31.21
N GLU A 721 -70.67 15.15 -30.55
CA GLU A 721 -71.14 16.31 -29.78
C GLU A 721 -71.79 17.34 -30.70
N ARG A 722 -71.13 17.69 -31.82
CA ARG A 722 -71.71 18.65 -32.78
C ARG A 722 -73.02 18.15 -33.40
N ALA A 723 -73.13 16.87 -33.71
CA ALA A 723 -74.38 16.26 -34.18
C ALA A 723 -75.50 16.31 -33.12
N LYS A 724 -75.16 16.26 -31.82
CA LYS A 724 -76.09 16.42 -30.69
C LYS A 724 -76.57 17.87 -30.55
N GLU A 725 -75.69 18.85 -30.75
CA GLU A 725 -76.05 20.28 -30.80
C GLU A 725 -77.02 20.59 -31.95
N LEU A 726 -76.68 20.17 -33.18
CA LEU A 726 -77.54 20.39 -34.35
C LEU A 726 -78.93 19.76 -34.18
N LYS A 727 -79.04 18.63 -33.47
CA LYS A 727 -80.34 18.02 -33.12
C LYS A 727 -81.19 18.91 -32.23
N ALA A 728 -80.56 19.65 -31.31
CA ALA A 728 -81.26 20.59 -30.44
C ALA A 728 -81.74 21.84 -31.23
N GLU A 729 -80.98 22.28 -32.24
CA GLU A 729 -81.33 23.40 -33.11
C GLU A 729 -82.43 23.04 -34.14
N GLU A 730 -82.33 21.88 -34.80
CA GLU A 730 -83.40 21.26 -35.60
C GLU A 730 -84.72 21.24 -34.82
N GLY A 731 -84.65 20.80 -33.56
CA GLY A 731 -85.78 20.75 -32.64
C GLY A 731 -86.33 22.11 -32.20
N LYS A 732 -85.57 23.21 -32.30
CA LYS A 732 -86.07 24.58 -32.07
C LYS A 732 -86.83 25.07 -33.30
N HIS A 733 -86.22 25.01 -34.48
CA HIS A 733 -86.81 25.49 -35.73
C HIS A 733 -88.13 24.79 -36.09
N ALA A 734 -88.23 23.48 -35.85
CA ALA A 734 -89.47 22.73 -36.03
C ALA A 734 -90.63 23.27 -35.16
N ARG A 735 -90.36 23.73 -33.93
CA ARG A 735 -91.39 24.27 -33.03
C ARG A 735 -91.84 25.68 -33.45
N THR A 736 -90.94 26.52 -33.95
CA THR A 736 -91.28 27.87 -34.44
C THR A 736 -92.09 27.83 -35.74
N ALA A 737 -91.79 26.95 -36.69
CA ALA A 737 -92.61 26.79 -37.90
C ALA A 737 -94.08 26.45 -37.56
N ILE A 738 -94.29 25.53 -36.61
CA ILE A 738 -95.63 25.13 -36.13
C ILE A 738 -96.36 26.30 -35.44
N SER A 739 -95.66 27.13 -34.66
CA SER A 739 -96.31 28.26 -33.96
C SER A 739 -96.66 29.42 -34.91
N LEU A 740 -95.81 29.73 -35.89
CA LEU A 740 -96.09 30.74 -36.92
C LEU A 740 -97.26 30.35 -37.82
N THR A 741 -97.36 29.07 -38.20
CA THR A 741 -98.48 28.55 -39.00
C THR A 741 -99.83 28.78 -38.31
N ARG A 742 -99.90 28.59 -36.97
CA ARG A 742 -101.10 28.91 -36.17
C ARG A 742 -101.39 30.42 -36.13
N LYS A 743 -100.35 31.27 -36.12
CA LYS A 743 -100.51 32.73 -36.10
C LYS A 743 -101.12 33.25 -37.41
N ARG A 744 -100.68 32.74 -38.57
CA ARG A 744 -101.23 33.07 -39.90
C ARG A 744 -102.75 32.86 -39.95
N SER A 745 -103.24 31.72 -39.44
CA SER A 745 -104.66 31.38 -39.39
C SER A 745 -105.52 32.43 -38.64
N SER A 746 -104.97 33.05 -37.59
CA SER A 746 -105.68 34.06 -36.78
C SER A 746 -105.79 35.45 -37.45
N ILE A 747 -104.94 35.75 -38.45
CA ILE A 747 -104.95 37.07 -39.12
C ILE A 747 -106.14 37.15 -40.08
N PHE A 748 -106.41 36.09 -40.85
CA PHE A 748 -107.57 35.99 -41.74
C PHE A 748 -108.90 36.15 -40.96
N GLU A 749 -108.99 35.52 -39.79
CA GLU A 749 -110.16 35.59 -38.90
C GLU A 749 -110.44 37.02 -38.40
N LYS A 750 -109.40 37.82 -38.13
CA LYS A 750 -109.54 39.23 -37.69
C LYS A 750 -109.93 40.19 -38.81
N ALA A 751 -109.53 39.90 -40.04
CA ALA A 751 -109.81 40.75 -41.20
C ALA A 751 -111.25 40.55 -41.75
N GLY A 752 -111.97 39.51 -41.29
CA GLY A 752 -113.29 39.16 -41.81
C GLY A 752 -113.24 38.53 -43.20
N VAL A 753 -112.16 37.81 -43.54
CA VAL A 753 -111.92 37.26 -44.87
C VAL A 753 -111.46 35.80 -44.79
N ASP A 754 -112.16 34.88 -45.44
CA ASP A 754 -111.86 33.44 -45.35
C ASP A 754 -110.71 32.96 -46.28
N HIS A 755 -110.21 33.85 -47.16
CA HIS A 755 -109.22 33.53 -48.19
C HIS A 755 -108.32 34.73 -48.51
N GLU A 756 -107.04 34.46 -48.75
CA GLU A 756 -105.98 35.45 -49.02
C GLU A 756 -106.29 36.44 -50.17
N THR A 757 -106.98 35.99 -51.23
CA THR A 757 -107.26 36.81 -52.43
C THR A 757 -108.15 38.01 -52.16
N ALA A 758 -109.05 37.93 -51.18
CA ALA A 758 -109.93 39.04 -50.81
C ALA A 758 -109.29 39.99 -49.78
N TYR A 759 -108.27 39.54 -49.04
CA TYR A 759 -107.45 40.41 -48.19
C TYR A 759 -106.56 41.34 -49.03
N ARG A 760 -106.01 40.83 -50.14
CA ARG A 760 -105.14 41.62 -51.05
C ARG A 760 -105.89 42.75 -51.79
N GLN A 761 -107.21 42.69 -51.97
CA GLN A 761 -107.97 43.74 -52.69
C GLN A 761 -108.14 45.04 -51.90
N ILE A 762 -108.26 44.98 -50.56
CA ILE A 762 -108.44 46.17 -49.71
C ILE A 762 -107.12 46.96 -49.59
N ALA A 763 -105.97 46.31 -49.83
CA ALA A 763 -104.65 46.96 -49.81
C ALA A 763 -104.33 47.75 -51.09
N ALA A 764 -104.85 47.34 -52.25
CA ALA A 764 -104.55 48.00 -53.54
C ALA A 764 -105.00 49.48 -53.57
N ASP A 765 -106.11 49.81 -52.90
CA ASP A 765 -106.59 51.19 -52.78
C ASP A 765 -105.74 52.04 -51.80
N LEU A 766 -104.96 51.41 -50.92
CA LEU A 766 -103.97 52.08 -50.04
C LEU A 766 -102.60 52.23 -50.72
N GLU A 767 -102.27 51.38 -51.69
CA GLU A 767 -100.97 51.32 -52.37
C GLU A 767 -100.67 52.58 -53.22
N GLU A 768 -101.69 53.22 -53.79
CA GLU A 768 -101.53 54.48 -54.54
C GLU A 768 -101.14 55.67 -53.64
N VAL A 769 -101.55 55.65 -52.36
CA VAL A 769 -101.05 56.59 -51.34
C VAL A 769 -99.60 56.27 -51.00
N GLU A 770 -99.24 54.99 -50.93
CA GLU A 770 -97.86 54.56 -50.66
C GLU A 770 -96.90 54.88 -51.81
N ARG A 771 -97.33 54.85 -53.08
CA ARG A 771 -96.51 55.21 -54.25
C ARG A 771 -95.90 56.62 -54.12
N LEU A 772 -96.63 57.57 -53.57
CA LEU A 772 -96.15 58.93 -53.29
C LEU A 772 -95.17 58.96 -52.09
N GLU A 773 -95.35 58.09 -51.09
CA GLU A 773 -94.32 57.87 -50.06
C GLU A 773 -93.06 57.17 -50.60
N GLN A 774 -93.18 56.28 -51.58
CA GLN A 774 -92.04 55.57 -52.18
C GLN A 774 -91.09 56.53 -52.91
N GLN A 775 -91.60 57.57 -53.58
CA GLN A 775 -90.77 58.62 -54.18
C GLN A 775 -89.97 59.40 -53.14
N LYS A 776 -90.58 59.72 -51.99
CA LYS A 776 -89.88 60.27 -50.82
C LYS A 776 -88.82 59.29 -50.29
N LYS A 777 -89.18 58.01 -50.07
CA LYS A 777 -88.28 56.95 -49.60
C LYS A 777 -87.08 56.75 -50.53
N ALA A 778 -87.24 56.90 -51.86
CA ALA A 778 -86.16 56.77 -52.84
C ALA A 778 -85.12 57.90 -52.71
N LEU A 779 -85.55 59.16 -52.65
CA LEU A 779 -84.66 60.31 -52.42
C LEU A 779 -83.95 60.20 -51.06
N THR A 780 -84.63 59.73 -50.01
CA THR A 780 -83.99 59.42 -48.72
C THR A 780 -82.96 58.30 -48.85
N ARG A 781 -83.21 57.24 -49.62
CA ARG A 781 -82.26 56.13 -49.82
C ARG A 781 -80.98 56.57 -50.53
N GLU A 782 -81.05 57.46 -51.53
CA GLU A 782 -79.85 57.98 -52.20
C GLU A 782 -78.97 58.80 -51.23
N ILE A 783 -79.59 59.68 -50.44
CA ILE A 783 -78.89 60.49 -49.41
C ILE A 783 -78.26 59.60 -48.34
N VAL A 784 -79.01 58.62 -47.82
CA VAL A 784 -78.51 57.65 -46.82
C VAL A 784 -77.42 56.73 -47.40
N ALA A 785 -77.49 56.35 -48.67
CA ALA A 785 -76.46 55.53 -49.32
C ALA A 785 -75.14 56.30 -49.50
N ALA A 786 -75.21 57.60 -49.83
CA ALA A 786 -74.02 58.45 -49.98
C ALA A 786 -73.40 58.83 -48.62
N ILE A 787 -74.20 59.05 -47.57
CA ILE A 787 -73.73 59.20 -46.18
C ILE A 787 -73.13 57.88 -45.66
N GLY A 788 -73.73 56.74 -46.04
CA GLY A 788 -73.22 55.39 -45.74
C GLY A 788 -73.04 55.14 -44.25
N LYS A 789 -71.80 54.86 -43.82
CA LYS A 789 -71.43 54.61 -42.42
C LYS A 789 -70.80 55.83 -41.73
N LEU A 790 -70.82 57.02 -42.33
CA LEU A 790 -70.12 58.21 -41.82
C LEU A 790 -70.93 59.06 -40.82
N GLY A 791 -72.20 58.74 -40.57
CA GLY A 791 -73.04 59.43 -39.58
C GLY A 791 -74.53 59.20 -39.83
N SER A 792 -75.37 59.86 -39.04
CA SER A 792 -76.81 59.95 -39.26
C SER A 792 -77.18 61.14 -40.16
N GLU A 793 -78.41 61.18 -40.66
CA GLU A 793 -78.90 62.31 -41.48
C GLU A 793 -78.88 63.65 -40.71
N GLU A 794 -79.04 63.61 -39.37
CA GLU A 794 -78.98 64.78 -38.49
C GLU A 794 -77.55 65.33 -38.33
N ASP A 795 -76.53 64.48 -38.43
CA ASP A 795 -75.11 64.86 -38.33
C ASP A 795 -74.59 65.68 -39.52
N PHE A 796 -75.34 65.68 -40.63
CA PHE A 796 -75.02 66.42 -41.87
C PHE A 796 -75.87 67.68 -42.03
N ALA A 797 -77.05 67.77 -41.40
CA ALA A 797 -77.93 68.93 -41.49
C ALA A 797 -77.26 70.28 -41.11
N PRO A 798 -76.36 70.38 -40.09
CA PRO A 798 -75.65 71.62 -39.77
C PRO A 798 -74.69 72.08 -40.89
N LEU A 799 -74.14 71.15 -41.68
CA LEU A 799 -73.23 71.46 -42.78
C LEU A 799 -73.96 72.06 -43.99
N PHE A 800 -75.28 71.84 -44.09
CA PHE A 800 -76.15 72.42 -45.12
C PHE A 800 -76.84 73.73 -44.71
N ALA A 801 -76.54 74.26 -43.52
CA ALA A 801 -76.96 75.60 -43.14
C ALA A 801 -76.34 76.64 -44.10
N PRO A 802 -77.10 77.66 -44.56
CA PRO A 802 -76.65 78.59 -45.61
C PRO A 802 -75.39 79.40 -45.25
N GLU A 803 -75.04 79.47 -43.97
CA GLU A 803 -73.84 80.14 -43.44
C GLU A 803 -72.57 79.27 -43.55
N VAL A 804 -72.71 77.93 -43.56
CA VAL A 804 -71.59 76.96 -43.48
C VAL A 804 -71.25 76.38 -44.85
N VAL A 805 -72.24 76.20 -45.75
CA VAL A 805 -72.08 75.61 -47.09
C VAL A 805 -70.97 76.25 -47.95
N HIS A 806 -70.62 77.52 -47.67
CA HIS A 806 -69.60 78.27 -48.42
C HIS A 806 -68.17 78.17 -47.87
N THR A 807 -67.93 77.46 -46.76
CA THR A 807 -66.59 77.33 -46.14
C THR A 807 -66.04 75.90 -46.12
N LEU A 808 -66.81 74.92 -46.59
CA LEU A 808 -66.47 73.49 -46.59
C LEU A 808 -65.13 73.18 -47.30
N ASP A 809 -64.85 73.81 -48.45
CA ASP A 809 -63.60 73.60 -49.20
C ASP A 809 -62.35 73.90 -48.35
N LYS A 810 -62.37 74.99 -47.57
CA LYS A 810 -61.25 75.39 -46.70
C LYS A 810 -61.09 74.49 -45.49
N GLN A 811 -62.20 73.95 -44.96
CA GLN A 811 -62.15 73.02 -43.83
C GLN A 811 -61.55 71.67 -44.24
N TRP A 812 -61.83 71.21 -45.46
CA TRP A 812 -61.22 70.01 -46.02
C TRP A 812 -59.69 70.15 -46.20
N GLU A 813 -59.23 71.26 -46.79
CA GLU A 813 -57.80 71.52 -47.02
C GLU A 813 -56.99 71.60 -45.71
N GLN A 814 -57.56 72.20 -44.66
CA GLN A 814 -56.93 72.22 -43.33
C GLN A 814 -56.85 70.80 -42.71
N LEU A 815 -57.94 70.05 -42.71
CA LEU A 815 -57.98 68.70 -42.12
C LEU A 815 -57.06 67.71 -42.86
N ALA A 816 -56.89 67.84 -44.17
CA ALA A 816 -55.96 67.04 -44.95
C ALA A 816 -54.49 67.30 -44.55
N SER A 817 -54.12 68.55 -44.32
CA SER A 817 -52.78 68.94 -43.86
C SER A 817 -52.48 68.43 -42.44
N GLU A 818 -53.45 68.54 -41.52
CA GLU A 818 -53.34 68.00 -40.16
C GLU A 818 -53.23 66.46 -40.15
N HIS A 819 -53.89 65.76 -41.08
CA HIS A 819 -53.76 64.32 -41.28
C HIS A 819 -52.33 63.93 -41.71
N GLU A 820 -51.79 64.55 -42.76
CA GLU A 820 -50.45 64.23 -43.28
C GLU A 820 -49.34 64.47 -42.23
N ALA A 821 -49.47 65.52 -41.41
CA ALA A 821 -48.56 65.77 -40.29
C ALA A 821 -48.61 64.65 -39.23
N SER A 822 -49.79 64.13 -38.95
CA SER A 822 -50.03 63.05 -37.99
C SER A 822 -49.49 61.70 -38.47
N GLU A 823 -49.61 61.42 -39.76
CA GLU A 823 -49.05 60.21 -40.39
C GLU A 823 -47.51 60.21 -40.33
N LYS A 824 -46.85 61.35 -40.55
CA LYS A 824 -45.39 61.46 -40.42
C LYS A 824 -44.92 61.21 -38.99
N GLN A 825 -45.62 61.75 -38.00
CA GLN A 825 -45.33 61.49 -36.58
C GLN A 825 -45.52 60.00 -36.22
N LEU A 826 -46.52 59.33 -36.80
CA LEU A 826 -46.74 57.89 -36.62
C LEU A 826 -45.60 57.05 -37.22
N ASP A 827 -45.12 57.39 -38.41
CA ASP A 827 -44.02 56.70 -39.09
C ASP A 827 -42.69 56.84 -38.31
N ASP A 828 -42.38 58.02 -37.78
CA ASP A 828 -41.18 58.22 -36.96
C ASP A 828 -41.21 57.48 -35.62
N LEU A 829 -42.36 57.41 -34.95
CA LEU A 829 -42.53 56.57 -33.76
C LEU A 829 -42.39 55.06 -34.07
N LEU A 830 -42.90 54.61 -35.23
CA LEU A 830 -42.74 53.22 -35.67
C LEU A 830 -41.27 52.86 -35.95
N LYS A 831 -40.47 53.79 -36.51
CA LYS A 831 -39.01 53.63 -36.69
C LYS A 831 -38.28 53.53 -35.35
N GLN A 832 -38.58 54.41 -34.40
CA GLN A 832 -37.98 54.36 -33.05
C GLN A 832 -38.30 53.04 -32.34
N ARG A 833 -39.55 52.58 -32.42
CA ARG A 833 -39.96 51.28 -31.88
C ARG A 833 -39.21 50.11 -32.53
N ALA A 834 -38.97 50.16 -33.84
CA ALA A 834 -38.21 49.13 -34.54
C ALA A 834 -36.74 49.09 -34.08
N GLN A 835 -36.10 50.25 -33.89
CA GLN A 835 -34.73 50.34 -33.37
C GLN A 835 -34.60 49.79 -31.95
N LEU A 836 -35.53 50.12 -31.05
CA LEU A 836 -35.52 49.61 -29.68
C LEU A 836 -35.80 48.10 -29.61
N LYS A 837 -36.70 47.58 -30.46
CA LYS A 837 -36.95 46.13 -30.54
C LYS A 837 -35.74 45.35 -31.06
N GLU A 838 -34.98 45.91 -32.00
CA GLU A 838 -33.73 45.27 -32.46
C GLU A 838 -32.65 45.27 -31.37
N GLN A 839 -32.50 46.38 -30.61
CA GLN A 839 -31.61 46.40 -29.44
C GLN A 839 -32.05 45.42 -28.34
N GLN A 840 -33.36 45.28 -28.11
CA GLN A 840 -33.90 44.33 -27.15
C GLN A 840 -33.68 42.87 -27.59
N ARG A 841 -33.74 42.58 -28.91
CA ARG A 841 -33.45 41.25 -29.47
C ARG A 841 -31.98 40.89 -29.31
N LEU A 842 -31.06 41.79 -29.65
CA LEU A 842 -29.61 41.58 -29.50
C LEU A 842 -29.20 41.32 -28.03
N LEU A 843 -29.95 41.86 -27.06
CA LEU A 843 -29.77 41.60 -25.62
C LEU A 843 -30.50 40.33 -25.13
N ALA A 844 -31.39 39.73 -25.93
CA ALA A 844 -32.12 38.51 -25.60
C ALA A 844 -31.48 37.25 -26.20
N ASP A 845 -30.75 37.41 -27.32
CA ASP A 845 -30.00 36.33 -27.97
C ASP A 845 -28.68 35.97 -27.23
N ASP A 846 -28.33 36.70 -26.15
CA ASP A 846 -27.15 36.46 -25.32
C ASP A 846 -27.42 35.41 -24.22
N THR A 847 -26.92 34.20 -24.45
CA THR A 847 -27.06 33.04 -23.55
C THR A 847 -25.99 32.95 -22.46
N THR A 848 -24.98 33.83 -22.48
CA THR A 848 -23.79 33.72 -21.61
C THR A 848 -24.12 33.78 -20.12
N LEU A 849 -25.17 34.51 -19.71
CA LEU A 849 -25.62 34.55 -18.32
C LEU A 849 -26.05 33.15 -17.82
N THR A 850 -26.79 32.40 -18.63
CA THR A 850 -27.26 31.05 -18.28
C THR A 850 -26.09 30.06 -18.27
N GLU A 851 -25.16 30.19 -19.23
CA GLU A 851 -23.93 29.40 -19.26
C GLU A 851 -23.09 29.61 -17.99
N LYS A 852 -22.89 30.87 -17.56
CA LYS A 852 -22.15 31.18 -16.33
C LYS A 852 -22.85 30.73 -15.06
N GLN A 853 -24.19 30.78 -15.01
CA GLN A 853 -24.96 30.22 -13.90
C GLN A 853 -24.80 28.69 -13.80
N ILE A 854 -24.73 27.98 -14.93
CA ILE A 854 -24.45 26.53 -14.96
C ILE A 854 -23.01 26.24 -14.53
N GLU A 855 -22.02 27.00 -15.03
CA GLU A 855 -20.62 26.88 -14.59
C GLU A 855 -20.50 27.08 -13.07
N LEU A 856 -21.16 28.10 -12.50
CA LEU A 856 -21.17 28.34 -11.06
C LEU A 856 -21.76 27.16 -10.29
N GLY A 857 -22.92 26.63 -10.70
CA GLY A 857 -23.55 25.47 -10.06
C GLY A 857 -22.66 24.22 -10.09
N ILE A 858 -21.89 24.01 -11.16
CA ILE A 858 -20.89 22.93 -11.24
C ILE A 858 -19.74 23.16 -10.26
N VAL A 859 -19.21 24.38 -10.16
CA VAL A 859 -18.15 24.74 -9.20
C VAL A 859 -18.62 24.57 -7.76
N GLU A 860 -19.83 25.02 -7.43
CA GLU A 860 -20.42 24.84 -6.09
C GLU A 860 -20.64 23.35 -5.74
N ALA A 861 -21.17 22.55 -6.67
CA ALA A 861 -21.34 21.11 -6.46
C ALA A 861 -20.00 20.36 -6.34
N ASN A 862 -18.93 20.84 -6.99
CA ASN A 862 -17.57 20.32 -6.82
C ASN A 862 -16.98 20.74 -5.46
N LEU A 863 -17.21 21.98 -5.02
CA LEU A 863 -16.74 22.51 -3.74
C LEU A 863 -17.43 21.79 -2.56
N ALA A 864 -18.76 21.60 -2.62
CA ALA A 864 -19.52 20.86 -1.61
C ALA A 864 -19.00 19.42 -1.44
N ARG A 865 -18.81 18.69 -2.55
CA ARG A 865 -18.20 17.35 -2.53
C ARG A 865 -16.78 17.35 -1.96
N ALA A 866 -15.97 18.35 -2.28
CA ALA A 866 -14.61 18.47 -1.73
C ALA A 866 -14.62 18.75 -0.21
N GLN A 867 -15.55 19.58 0.27
CA GLN A 867 -15.76 19.86 1.69
C GLN A 867 -16.25 18.62 2.46
N GLU A 868 -17.23 17.88 1.92
CA GLU A 868 -17.72 16.63 2.48
C GLU A 868 -16.59 15.59 2.58
N SER A 869 -15.86 15.36 1.49
CA SER A 869 -14.67 14.50 1.45
C SER A 869 -13.59 14.92 2.45
N TRP A 870 -13.43 16.21 2.73
CA TRP A 870 -12.50 16.68 3.76
C TRP A 870 -13.04 16.43 5.17
N ARG A 871 -14.32 16.72 5.43
CA ARG A 871 -14.99 16.52 6.73
C ARG A 871 -15.01 15.05 7.13
N GLU A 872 -15.33 14.14 6.21
CA GLU A 872 -15.27 12.69 6.42
C GLU A 872 -13.88 12.27 6.89
N ARG A 873 -12.83 12.62 6.12
CA ARG A 873 -11.43 12.31 6.46
C ARG A 873 -10.98 12.97 7.77
N ALA A 874 -11.49 14.15 8.11
CA ALA A 874 -11.22 14.85 9.37
C ALA A 874 -11.81 14.09 10.56
N VAL A 875 -13.09 13.71 10.49
CA VAL A 875 -13.77 12.92 11.52
C VAL A 875 -13.10 11.56 11.70
N VAL A 876 -12.82 10.83 10.61
CA VAL A 876 -12.15 9.53 10.67
C VAL A 876 -10.74 9.66 11.28
N SER A 877 -9.93 10.64 10.86
CA SER A 877 -8.61 10.87 11.48
C SER A 877 -8.72 11.16 12.97
N GLN A 878 -9.68 11.99 13.39
CA GLN A 878 -9.88 12.33 14.80
C GLN A 878 -10.38 11.14 15.63
N MET A 879 -11.25 10.30 15.07
CA MET A 879 -11.70 9.06 15.70
C MET A 879 -10.54 8.07 15.86
N LEU A 880 -9.75 7.82 14.81
CA LEU A 880 -8.59 6.93 14.88
C LEU A 880 -7.50 7.44 15.82
N GLU A 881 -7.30 8.77 15.90
CA GLU A 881 -6.39 9.39 16.88
C GLU A 881 -6.89 9.23 18.33
N ARG A 882 -8.21 9.32 18.55
CA ARG A 882 -8.82 9.05 19.87
C ARG A 882 -8.69 7.57 20.26
N VAL A 883 -8.99 6.65 19.33
CA VAL A 883 -8.81 5.20 19.53
C VAL A 883 -7.34 4.86 19.80
N ARG A 884 -6.40 5.49 19.08
CA ARG A 884 -4.96 5.34 19.37
C ARG A 884 -4.64 5.78 20.79
N HIS A 885 -5.11 6.95 21.22
CA HIS A 885 -4.81 7.48 22.55
C HIS A 885 -5.42 6.63 23.68
N GLU A 886 -6.65 6.14 23.50
CA GLU A 886 -7.33 5.25 24.44
C GLU A 886 -6.61 3.89 24.54
N TYR A 887 -6.14 3.35 23.40
CA TYR A 887 -5.31 2.15 23.37
C TYR A 887 -3.93 2.37 24.01
N GLU A 888 -3.28 3.53 23.77
CA GLU A 888 -2.01 3.94 24.39
C GLU A 888 -2.12 4.00 25.92
N LEU A 889 -3.25 4.48 26.47
CA LEU A 889 -3.49 4.53 27.91
C LEU A 889 -3.79 3.15 28.53
N HIS A 890 -4.65 2.36 27.89
CA HIS A 890 -5.27 1.20 28.54
C HIS A 890 -4.67 -0.16 28.16
N ARG A 891 -3.84 -0.26 27.11
CA ARG A 891 -3.41 -1.57 26.57
C ARG A 891 -1.92 -1.64 26.22
N GLN A 892 -1.07 -1.67 27.26
CA GLN A 892 0.29 -2.18 27.10
C GLN A 892 0.24 -3.61 26.50
N PRO A 893 1.19 -4.00 25.64
CA PRO A 893 1.40 -5.40 25.30
C PRO A 893 1.69 -6.19 26.59
N GLU A 894 1.02 -7.33 26.80
CA GLU A 894 1.22 -8.21 27.96
C GLU A 894 2.70 -8.60 28.12
N THR A 895 3.41 -8.83 27.01
CA THR A 895 4.85 -9.06 26.96
C THR A 895 5.69 -7.94 27.58
N LEU A 896 5.27 -6.66 27.48
CA LEU A 896 5.98 -5.54 28.13
C LEU A 896 5.62 -5.42 29.62
N GLN A 897 4.46 -5.93 30.04
CA GLN A 897 4.09 -6.02 31.46
C GLN A 897 4.90 -7.14 32.15
N GLU A 898 4.93 -8.33 31.56
CA GLU A 898 5.73 -9.45 32.04
C GLU A 898 7.25 -9.14 31.99
N ALA A 899 7.73 -8.46 30.93
CA ALA A 899 9.10 -7.95 30.89
C ALA A 899 9.38 -6.86 31.93
N THR A 900 8.36 -6.08 32.35
CA THR A 900 8.50 -5.12 33.45
C THR A 900 8.75 -5.83 34.77
N GLU A 901 8.07 -6.96 35.03
CA GLU A 901 8.24 -7.74 36.26
C GLU A 901 9.67 -8.29 36.36
N TYR A 902 10.14 -9.03 35.35
CA TYR A 902 11.52 -9.52 35.30
C TYR A 902 12.55 -8.39 35.37
N PHE A 903 12.31 -7.26 34.69
CA PHE A 903 13.26 -6.14 34.70
C PHE A 903 13.32 -5.43 36.06
N ARG A 904 12.18 -5.32 36.75
CA ARG A 904 12.11 -4.78 38.11
C ARG A 904 12.88 -5.65 39.09
N GLU A 905 12.79 -6.97 38.98
CA GLU A 905 13.56 -7.90 39.81
C GLU A 905 15.06 -7.83 39.51
N LEU A 906 15.45 -7.92 38.22
CA LEU A 906 16.85 -7.83 37.78
C LEU A 906 17.53 -6.52 38.18
N THR A 907 16.77 -5.43 38.30
CA THR A 907 17.28 -4.11 38.71
C THR A 907 17.07 -3.77 40.19
N GLY A 908 16.52 -4.71 40.97
CA GLY A 908 16.28 -4.53 42.40
C GLY A 908 15.27 -3.44 42.74
N GLY A 909 14.30 -3.18 41.86
CA GLY A 909 13.21 -2.22 42.04
C GLY A 909 13.44 -0.82 41.46
N MET A 910 14.66 -0.48 41.00
CA MET A 910 14.98 0.89 40.53
C MET A 910 14.18 1.33 39.30
N TYR A 911 13.73 0.37 38.48
CA TYR A 911 12.90 0.61 37.32
C TYR A 911 11.57 -0.14 37.49
N THR A 912 10.47 0.56 37.25
CA THR A 912 9.13 0.16 37.71
C THR A 912 8.16 -0.14 36.57
N ARG A 913 8.44 0.35 35.35
CA ARG A 913 7.61 0.14 34.15
C ARG A 913 8.42 0.23 32.87
N VAL A 914 8.18 -0.67 31.93
CA VAL A 914 8.67 -0.60 30.54
C VAL A 914 7.48 -0.34 29.62
N TRP A 915 7.57 0.66 28.75
CA TRP A 915 6.48 1.02 27.83
C TRP A 915 6.99 1.62 26.51
N THR A 916 6.13 1.65 25.49
CA THR A 916 6.39 2.33 24.21
C THR A 916 5.15 3.15 23.83
N PRO A 917 5.30 4.39 23.32
CA PRO A 917 4.23 5.08 22.61
C PRO A 917 3.87 4.30 21.33
N LEU A 918 2.65 4.47 20.81
CA LEU A 918 2.28 3.96 19.48
C LEU A 918 2.66 4.93 18.36
N ALA A 919 2.86 6.21 18.69
CA ALA A 919 3.24 7.24 17.71
C ALA A 919 4.73 7.20 17.31
N ASN A 920 5.59 6.68 18.20
CA ASN A 920 7.05 6.61 18.02
C ASN A 920 7.52 5.23 18.52
N ASP A 921 8.20 4.46 17.67
CA ASP A 921 8.93 3.25 18.07
C ASP A 921 10.10 3.66 18.99
N ILE A 922 9.85 3.93 20.27
CA ILE A 922 10.88 4.29 21.26
C ILE A 922 10.46 3.71 22.61
N LEU A 923 11.29 2.83 23.15
CA LEU A 923 11.08 2.27 24.48
C LEU A 923 11.47 3.29 25.56
N PHE A 924 10.55 3.48 26.50
CA PHE A 924 10.74 4.23 27.73
C PHE A 924 10.68 3.29 28.93
N VAL A 925 11.42 3.68 29.96
CA VAL A 925 11.47 2.99 31.23
C VAL A 925 11.26 4.00 32.34
N ASP A 926 10.23 3.77 33.16
CA ASP A 926 9.96 4.59 34.33
C ASP A 926 10.82 4.12 35.51
N ARG A 927 11.37 5.07 36.25
CA ARG A 927 12.11 4.85 37.50
C ARG A 927 11.20 4.92 38.72
N GLU A 928 11.72 4.43 39.84
CA GLU A 928 11.09 4.59 41.17
C GLU A 928 10.83 6.07 41.54
N ASP A 929 11.63 7.01 41.03
CA ASP A 929 11.47 8.47 41.23
C ASP A 929 10.36 9.10 40.35
N GLY A 930 9.68 8.31 39.52
CA GLY A 930 8.64 8.78 38.60
C GLY A 930 9.16 9.43 37.31
N SER A 931 10.47 9.42 37.05
CA SER A 931 11.04 9.87 35.78
C SER A 931 11.03 8.78 34.72
N SER A 932 10.57 9.11 33.51
CA SER A 932 10.66 8.25 32.33
C SER A 932 11.95 8.52 31.57
N LEU A 933 12.73 7.47 31.29
CA LEU A 933 13.97 7.53 30.51
C LEU A 933 13.84 6.71 29.22
N ALA A 934 14.29 7.27 28.10
CA ALA A 934 14.45 6.50 26.87
C ALA A 934 15.60 5.48 27.02
N VAL A 935 15.49 4.32 26.36
CA VAL A 935 16.44 3.21 26.51
C VAL A 935 17.90 3.57 26.19
N GLU A 936 18.16 4.56 25.33
CA GLU A 936 19.52 5.06 25.04
C GLU A 936 20.17 5.75 26.23
N SER A 937 19.37 6.26 27.18
CA SER A 937 19.86 6.93 28.41
C SER A 937 20.21 5.92 29.53
N LEU A 938 19.95 4.63 29.30
CA LEU A 938 20.29 3.57 30.25
C LEU A 938 21.76 3.15 30.10
N SER A 939 22.38 2.75 31.21
CA SER A 939 23.73 2.17 31.17
C SER A 939 23.75 0.89 30.34
N ARG A 940 24.87 0.56 29.70
CA ARG A 940 25.03 -0.66 28.89
C ARG A 940 24.47 -1.89 29.59
N GLY A 941 24.99 -2.26 30.76
CA GLY A 941 24.50 -3.43 31.51
C GLY A 941 23.01 -3.35 31.89
N THR A 942 22.43 -2.16 32.07
CA THR A 942 20.99 -1.99 32.29
C THR A 942 20.17 -2.25 31.02
N ARG A 943 20.67 -1.87 29.83
CA ARG A 943 20.06 -2.25 28.55
C ARG A 943 20.11 -3.77 28.35
N GLU A 944 21.25 -4.38 28.67
CA GLU A 944 21.44 -5.83 28.57
C GLU A 944 20.43 -6.58 29.49
N GLN A 945 20.19 -6.10 30.71
CA GLN A 945 19.14 -6.60 31.61
C GLN A 945 17.72 -6.41 31.04
N LEU A 946 17.44 -5.29 30.38
CA LEU A 946 16.13 -5.03 29.76
C LEU A 946 15.85 -6.00 28.60
N PHE A 947 16.84 -6.25 27.73
CA PHE A 947 16.67 -7.19 26.62
C PHE A 947 16.49 -8.63 27.11
N LEU A 948 17.22 -9.05 28.17
CA LEU A 948 17.00 -10.35 28.82
C LEU A 948 15.56 -10.47 29.35
N SER A 949 15.05 -9.43 30.01
CA SER A 949 13.67 -9.37 30.52
C SER A 949 12.63 -9.51 29.41
N VAL A 950 12.82 -8.83 28.29
CA VAL A 950 11.93 -8.91 27.12
C VAL A 950 11.97 -10.30 26.48
N ARG A 951 13.15 -10.95 26.37
CA ARG A 951 13.21 -12.33 25.84
C ARG A 951 12.57 -13.35 26.77
N MET A 952 12.76 -13.26 28.09
CA MET A 952 12.08 -14.15 29.05
C MET A 952 10.55 -14.00 28.97
N ALA A 953 10.04 -12.77 28.86
CA ALA A 953 8.61 -12.51 28.64
C ALA A 953 8.09 -13.02 27.28
N LEU A 954 8.90 -12.97 26.22
CA LEU A 954 8.55 -13.59 24.94
C LEU A 954 8.48 -15.13 25.08
N VAL A 955 9.46 -15.76 25.72
CA VAL A 955 9.48 -17.22 25.96
C VAL A 955 8.30 -17.67 26.83
N ALA A 956 7.95 -16.90 27.86
CA ALA A 956 6.74 -17.14 28.67
C ALA A 956 5.46 -17.04 27.84
N MET A 957 5.32 -15.97 27.03
CA MET A 957 4.19 -15.78 26.11
C MET A 957 4.08 -16.92 25.07
N PHE A 958 5.22 -17.41 24.55
CA PHE A 958 5.24 -18.57 23.65
C PHE A 958 4.78 -19.85 24.37
N ALA A 959 5.26 -20.13 25.59
CA ALA A 959 4.84 -21.30 26.36
C ALA A 959 3.34 -21.29 26.69
N ARG A 960 2.74 -20.11 26.97
CA ARG A 960 1.28 -19.95 27.14
C ARG A 960 0.48 -20.29 25.87
N ARG A 961 1.12 -20.40 24.70
CA ARG A 961 0.50 -20.79 23.41
C ARG A 961 0.74 -22.26 23.03
N GLY A 962 1.40 -23.05 23.88
CA GLY A 962 1.85 -24.42 23.59
C GLY A 962 3.35 -24.53 23.34
N ILE A 963 3.93 -23.49 22.72
CA ILE A 963 5.31 -23.46 22.22
C ILE A 963 6.34 -23.50 23.37
N GLN A 964 6.65 -24.70 23.84
CA GLN A 964 7.68 -24.97 24.84
C GLN A 964 8.97 -25.43 24.17
N LEU A 965 9.95 -24.53 24.05
CA LEU A 965 11.30 -24.82 23.56
C LEU A 965 12.36 -24.45 24.61
N PRO A 966 13.51 -25.15 24.64
CA PRO A 966 14.59 -24.84 25.57
C PRO A 966 15.24 -23.49 25.22
N MET A 967 15.47 -22.67 26.23
CA MET A 967 16.17 -21.39 26.10
C MET A 967 17.68 -21.60 26.29
N ILE A 968 18.50 -21.08 25.38
CA ILE A 968 19.97 -21.23 25.37
C ILE A 968 20.60 -19.87 25.68
N LEU A 969 21.41 -19.79 26.73
CA LEU A 969 22.10 -18.56 27.16
C LEU A 969 23.63 -18.73 27.00
N ASP A 970 24.26 -18.06 26.05
CA ASP A 970 25.73 -18.15 25.80
C ASP A 970 26.48 -16.89 26.29
N ASP A 971 27.20 -17.04 27.41
CA ASP A 971 28.00 -16.03 28.12
C ASP A 971 27.25 -14.68 28.38
N VAL A 972 25.92 -14.77 28.54
CA VAL A 972 24.97 -13.66 28.78
C VAL A 972 25.28 -12.81 30.02
N LEU A 973 25.84 -13.41 31.07
CA LEU A 973 26.09 -12.75 32.37
C LEU A 973 27.48 -12.13 32.51
N VAL A 974 28.33 -12.20 31.47
CA VAL A 974 29.76 -11.83 31.55
C VAL A 974 30.01 -10.35 31.84
N ASN A 975 29.12 -9.46 31.37
CA ASN A 975 29.24 -8.02 31.57
C ASN A 975 28.70 -7.53 32.93
N TYR A 976 28.19 -8.42 33.78
CA TYR A 976 27.51 -8.06 35.03
C TYR A 976 28.50 -8.02 36.20
N ASP A 977 28.32 -7.06 37.11
CA ASP A 977 29.00 -7.10 38.41
C ASP A 977 28.50 -8.29 39.25
N GLU A 978 29.29 -8.74 40.25
CA GLU A 978 28.99 -9.94 41.05
C GLU A 978 27.58 -9.92 41.66
N ARG A 979 27.09 -8.73 42.04
CA ARG A 979 25.73 -8.56 42.60
C ARG A 979 24.67 -8.72 41.52
N ARG A 980 24.83 -8.09 40.35
CA ARG A 980 23.91 -8.26 39.20
C ARG A 980 23.91 -9.69 38.68
N ALA A 981 25.08 -10.33 38.58
CA ALA A 981 25.19 -11.72 38.16
C ALA A 981 24.47 -12.67 39.12
N ALA A 982 24.58 -12.45 40.43
CA ALA A 982 23.85 -13.22 41.44
C ALA A 982 22.32 -13.02 41.37
N VAL A 983 21.84 -11.78 41.19
CA VAL A 983 20.41 -11.50 41.01
C VAL A 983 19.89 -12.10 39.71
N ALA A 984 20.64 -11.98 38.61
CA ALA A 984 20.26 -12.53 37.32
C ALA A 984 20.22 -14.07 37.33
N ALA A 985 21.21 -14.73 37.92
CA ALA A 985 21.19 -16.17 38.11
C ALA A 985 19.98 -16.62 38.94
N LYS A 986 19.60 -15.87 39.99
CA LYS A 986 18.39 -16.14 40.77
C LYS A 986 17.12 -16.07 39.90
N VAL A 987 16.91 -14.97 39.18
CA VAL A 987 15.74 -14.78 38.29
C VAL A 987 15.70 -15.85 37.19
N ILE A 988 16.86 -16.22 36.63
CA ILE A 988 17.00 -17.31 35.65
C ILE A 988 16.57 -18.67 36.24
N THR A 989 16.94 -18.97 37.49
CA THR A 989 16.51 -20.20 38.17
C THR A 989 15.02 -20.17 38.53
N GLU A 990 14.48 -19.04 38.97
CA GLU A 990 13.04 -18.87 39.25
C GLU A 990 12.20 -18.99 37.96
N PHE A 991 12.69 -18.46 36.84
CA PHE A 991 12.11 -18.64 35.51
C PHE A 991 12.15 -20.12 35.06
N ALA A 992 13.24 -20.84 35.33
CA ALA A 992 13.31 -22.26 35.02
C ALA A 992 12.32 -23.09 35.85
N ALA A 993 12.19 -22.81 37.14
CA ALA A 993 11.23 -23.45 38.04
C ALA A 993 9.76 -23.20 37.62
N ALA A 994 9.47 -22.15 36.84
CA ALA A 994 8.16 -21.92 36.23
C ALA A 994 7.85 -22.87 35.04
N GLY A 995 8.74 -23.81 34.72
CA GLY A 995 8.53 -24.87 33.72
C GLY A 995 9.39 -24.76 32.46
N HIS A 996 10.23 -23.72 32.35
CA HIS A 996 11.11 -23.48 31.21
C HIS A 996 12.44 -24.24 31.38
N GLN A 997 12.93 -24.91 30.33
CA GLN A 997 14.26 -25.51 30.34
C GLN A 997 15.32 -24.51 29.86
N LEU A 998 16.44 -24.40 30.58
CA LEU A 998 17.52 -23.44 30.30
C LEU A 998 18.88 -24.14 30.19
N LEU A 999 19.59 -23.90 29.08
CA LEU A 999 20.97 -24.33 28.85
C LEU A 999 21.91 -23.13 28.90
N VAL A 1000 22.69 -22.99 29.97
CA VAL A 1000 23.55 -21.83 30.23
C VAL A 1000 25.01 -22.17 29.97
N PHE A 1001 25.59 -21.60 28.92
CA PHE A 1001 26.99 -21.75 28.56
C PHE A 1001 27.83 -20.61 29.16
N THR A 1002 28.95 -20.93 29.81
CA THR A 1002 29.87 -19.87 30.31
C THR A 1002 31.34 -20.27 30.42
N CYS A 1003 32.26 -19.34 30.12
CA CYS A 1003 33.70 -19.53 30.38
C CYS A 1003 34.16 -19.01 31.74
N HIS A 1004 33.25 -18.47 32.55
CA HIS A 1004 33.59 -17.81 33.80
C HIS A 1004 33.28 -18.70 35.01
N GLU A 1005 34.32 -19.19 35.68
CA GLU A 1005 34.17 -20.06 36.86
C GLU A 1005 33.38 -19.39 38.00
N HIS A 1006 33.40 -18.06 38.10
CA HIS A 1006 32.58 -17.34 39.08
C HIS A 1006 31.07 -17.46 38.78
N ILE A 1007 30.64 -17.47 37.52
CA ILE A 1007 29.24 -17.70 37.13
C ILE A 1007 28.83 -19.14 37.46
N LEU A 1008 29.67 -20.12 37.13
CA LEU A 1008 29.45 -21.52 37.52
C LEU A 1008 29.27 -21.64 39.05
N ASN A 1009 30.10 -20.96 39.84
CA ASN A 1009 30.02 -20.98 41.30
C ASN A 1009 28.79 -20.25 41.86
N ILE A 1010 28.21 -19.29 41.14
CA ILE A 1010 26.91 -18.68 41.50
C ILE A 1010 25.79 -19.71 41.30
N PHE A 1011 25.72 -20.36 40.14
CA PHE A 1011 24.69 -21.38 39.88
C PHE A 1011 24.83 -22.63 40.76
N LYS A 1012 26.05 -23.06 41.10
CA LYS A 1012 26.29 -24.11 42.09
C LYS A 1012 25.72 -23.78 43.48
N LYS A 1013 25.75 -22.50 43.91
CA LYS A 1013 25.13 -22.07 45.17
C LYS A 1013 23.60 -22.06 45.11
N LEU A 1014 23.02 -22.02 43.90
CA LEU A 1014 21.58 -22.11 43.64
C LEU A 1014 21.13 -23.55 43.33
N SER A 1015 22.00 -24.56 43.52
CA SER A 1015 21.74 -25.98 43.28
C SER A 1015 21.37 -26.37 41.84
N ALA A 1016 21.76 -25.56 40.83
CA ALA A 1016 21.57 -25.90 39.42
C ALA A 1016 22.53 -27.02 38.96
N ASP A 1017 22.14 -27.81 37.96
CA ASP A 1017 23.00 -28.82 37.33
C ASP A 1017 24.20 -28.12 36.67
N CYS A 1018 25.42 -28.42 37.12
CA CYS A 1018 26.63 -27.65 36.79
C CYS A 1018 27.74 -28.55 36.30
N ARG A 1019 27.91 -28.65 34.97
CA ARG A 1019 28.81 -29.58 34.29
C ARG A 1019 30.02 -28.87 33.71
N ARG A 1020 31.13 -29.60 33.58
CA ARG A 1020 32.36 -29.13 32.90
C ARG A 1020 32.52 -29.85 31.57
N LEU A 1021 32.71 -29.09 30.50
CA LEU A 1021 33.01 -29.62 29.17
C LEU A 1021 34.48 -30.06 29.09
N PRO A 1022 34.80 -31.14 28.36
CA PRO A 1022 36.19 -31.60 28.19
C PRO A 1022 37.12 -30.54 27.59
N SER A 1023 38.37 -30.52 28.04
CA SER A 1023 39.43 -29.67 27.49
C SER A 1023 40.12 -30.33 26.30
N ARG A 1024 40.62 -29.53 25.33
CA ARG A 1024 41.40 -30.05 24.18
C ARG A 1024 42.74 -30.68 24.57
N PHE A 1025 43.22 -30.42 25.79
CA PHE A 1025 44.39 -31.06 26.37
C PHE A 1025 43.90 -32.16 27.32
N GLY A 1026 44.25 -33.42 27.00
CA GLY A 1026 43.75 -34.61 27.66
C GLY A 1026 44.32 -34.84 29.06
N GLU A 1027 43.90 -34.03 30.02
CA GLU A 1027 44.01 -34.36 31.45
C GLU A 1027 42.69 -35.00 31.91
N ILE A 1028 42.76 -36.31 32.16
CA ILE A 1028 41.72 -37.06 32.85
C ILE A 1028 41.73 -36.58 34.31
N PHE A 1029 40.66 -35.92 34.74
CA PHE A 1029 40.35 -35.79 36.16
C PHE A 1029 39.40 -36.93 36.51
N ASP A 1030 39.74 -37.68 37.56
CA ASP A 1030 38.91 -38.77 38.07
C ASP A 1030 37.56 -38.21 38.55
N ASP A 1031 36.47 -38.60 37.91
CA ASP A 1031 35.13 -38.52 38.50
C ASP A 1031 34.82 -39.87 39.16
N GLU A 1032 34.41 -39.82 40.43
CA GLU A 1032 33.96 -40.99 41.19
C GLU A 1032 32.70 -41.60 40.53
N PRO A 1033 32.54 -42.94 40.53
CA PRO A 1033 31.37 -43.57 39.95
C PRO A 1033 30.12 -43.23 40.78
N VAL A 1034 29.18 -42.49 40.17
CA VAL A 1034 27.86 -42.27 40.74
C VAL A 1034 27.12 -43.61 40.77
N GLU A 1035 26.75 -44.08 41.96
CA GLU A 1035 25.99 -45.32 42.16
C GLU A 1035 24.61 -45.25 41.48
N GLU A 1036 24.16 -46.38 40.93
CA GLU A 1036 22.77 -46.52 40.48
C GLU A 1036 21.85 -46.67 41.70
N GLU A 1037 21.33 -45.55 42.22
CA GLU A 1037 20.16 -45.61 43.10
C GLU A 1037 18.93 -46.06 42.31
N VAL A 1038 18.62 -47.35 42.45
CA VAL A 1038 17.31 -47.91 42.14
C VAL A 1038 16.32 -47.36 43.16
N LEU A 1039 15.39 -46.50 42.73
CA LEU A 1039 14.23 -46.11 43.53
C LEU A 1039 13.00 -46.85 43.05
N GLU A 1040 12.26 -47.36 44.04
CA GLU A 1040 11.17 -48.32 43.91
C GLU A 1040 9.87 -47.63 43.43
N GLU A 1041 8.99 -48.39 42.77
CA GLU A 1041 7.64 -47.93 42.42
C GLU A 1041 6.79 -47.78 43.71
N GLU A 1042 6.72 -46.57 44.28
CA GLU A 1042 5.66 -46.26 45.25
C GLU A 1042 4.32 -46.06 44.53
N VAL A 1043 3.53 -47.13 44.52
CA VAL A 1043 2.09 -47.08 44.30
C VAL A 1043 1.44 -46.32 45.46
N VAL A 1044 0.83 -45.17 45.18
CA VAL A 1044 -0.04 -44.46 46.12
C VAL A 1044 -1.46 -44.39 45.56
N GLU A 1045 -2.42 -44.64 46.44
CA GLU A 1045 -3.79 -45.09 46.10
C GLU A 1045 -4.71 -43.98 45.57
N GLU A 1046 -5.70 -44.37 44.77
CA GLU A 1046 -6.82 -43.51 44.35
C GLU A 1046 -7.65 -43.05 45.56
N ALA A 1047 -7.46 -41.79 45.98
CA ALA A 1047 -8.41 -41.11 46.85
C ALA A 1047 -9.54 -40.49 46.01
N ILE A 1048 -10.67 -41.21 45.93
CA ILE A 1048 -11.94 -40.64 45.46
C ILE A 1048 -12.46 -39.68 46.54
N GLU A 1049 -12.53 -38.38 46.25
CA GLU A 1049 -13.24 -37.41 47.09
C GLU A 1049 -14.38 -36.76 46.30
N GLU A 1050 -15.49 -36.49 46.98
CA GLU A 1050 -16.81 -36.32 46.38
C GLU A 1050 -17.01 -35.00 45.64
N VAL A 1051 -17.85 -35.05 44.59
CA VAL A 1051 -18.32 -33.87 43.86
C VAL A 1051 -19.18 -33.00 44.79
N ALA A 1052 -18.67 -31.82 45.15
CA ALA A 1052 -19.47 -30.75 45.76
C ALA A 1052 -20.04 -29.84 44.67
N GLU A 1053 -21.38 -29.77 44.59
CA GLU A 1053 -22.09 -28.84 43.71
C GLU A 1053 -21.87 -27.38 44.18
N PRO A 1054 -21.56 -26.42 43.30
CA PRO A 1054 -21.62 -25.00 43.65
C PRO A 1054 -23.08 -24.54 43.80
N GLU A 1055 -23.37 -23.83 44.89
CA GLU A 1055 -24.70 -23.31 45.23
C GLU A 1055 -25.24 -22.30 44.18
N PRO A 1056 -26.57 -22.18 44.02
CA PRO A 1056 -27.18 -21.41 42.94
C PRO A 1056 -27.01 -19.89 43.09
N GLU A 1057 -26.92 -19.21 41.94
CA GLU A 1057 -26.92 -17.75 41.83
C GLU A 1057 -28.20 -17.13 42.45
N PRO A 1058 -28.09 -15.98 43.15
CA PRO A 1058 -29.25 -15.31 43.72
C PRO A 1058 -30.10 -14.66 42.63
N VAL A 1059 -31.32 -15.19 42.46
CA VAL A 1059 -32.39 -14.56 41.68
C VAL A 1059 -32.70 -13.18 42.24
N VAL A 1060 -32.61 -12.15 41.38
CA VAL A 1060 -33.16 -10.81 41.65
C VAL A 1060 -34.42 -10.66 40.81
N GLU A 1061 -35.51 -10.25 41.46
CA GLU A 1061 -36.86 -10.16 40.87
C GLU A 1061 -36.95 -9.09 39.79
N GLU A 1062 -37.63 -9.38 38.68
CA GLU A 1062 -38.10 -8.36 37.73
C GLU A 1062 -39.14 -7.47 38.42
N ILE A 1063 -38.76 -6.24 38.72
CA ILE A 1063 -39.71 -5.15 38.97
C ILE A 1063 -39.97 -4.48 37.63
N ALA A 1064 -41.20 -4.59 37.13
CA ALA A 1064 -41.63 -3.84 35.95
C ALA A 1064 -41.87 -2.37 36.33
N GLU A 1065 -41.03 -1.47 35.83
CA GLU A 1065 -41.32 -0.03 35.82
C GLU A 1065 -42.14 0.35 34.58
N GLU A 1066 -43.15 1.20 34.79
CA GLU A 1066 -43.96 1.79 33.73
C GLU A 1066 -43.13 2.78 32.90
N PRO A 1067 -43.39 2.95 31.59
CA PRO A 1067 -42.68 3.93 30.77
C PRO A 1067 -43.04 5.36 31.19
N GLU A 1068 -42.03 6.16 31.55
CA GLU A 1068 -42.18 7.62 31.73
C GLU A 1068 -42.53 8.32 30.39
N PRO A 1069 -43.32 9.41 30.43
CA PRO A 1069 -43.82 10.07 29.22
C PRO A 1069 -42.77 10.95 28.51
N GLU A 1070 -42.90 11.07 27.19
CA GLU A 1070 -42.11 12.00 26.37
C GLU A 1070 -42.35 13.47 26.78
N PRO A 1071 -41.33 14.34 26.76
CA PRO A 1071 -41.49 15.76 27.06
C PRO A 1071 -42.06 16.55 25.87
N ASP A 1072 -43.11 17.33 26.15
CA ASP A 1072 -43.72 18.30 25.23
C ASP A 1072 -42.71 19.44 24.88
N PRO A 1073 -42.64 19.91 23.61
CA PRO A 1073 -41.72 20.99 23.23
C PRO A 1073 -42.30 22.39 23.54
N GLU A 1074 -41.63 23.15 24.42
CA GLU A 1074 -41.93 24.57 24.69
C GLU A 1074 -41.08 25.54 23.82
N PRO A 1075 -41.52 26.81 23.64
CA PRO A 1075 -41.28 27.58 22.41
C PRO A 1075 -40.05 28.51 22.40
N GLU A 1076 -39.59 28.84 21.19
CA GLU A 1076 -38.54 29.85 20.96
C GLU A 1076 -39.05 31.30 21.16
N PRO A 1077 -38.23 32.21 21.74
CA PRO A 1077 -38.61 33.61 21.95
C PRO A 1077 -38.13 34.58 20.85
N ASP A 1078 -39.05 35.42 20.38
CA ASP A 1078 -38.80 36.62 19.54
C ASP A 1078 -37.91 37.68 20.20
N LEU A 1079 -37.23 38.52 19.39
CA LEU A 1079 -36.96 39.93 19.73
C LEU A 1079 -36.67 40.85 18.51
N TYR A 1080 -37.44 41.94 18.40
CA TYR A 1080 -37.39 43.04 17.40
C TYR A 1080 -36.29 44.09 17.73
N TYR A 1081 -35.92 45.13 16.97
CA TYR A 1081 -36.51 46.05 15.95
C TYR A 1081 -35.35 46.67 15.09
N SER A 1082 -35.48 47.40 13.96
CA SER A 1082 -36.45 47.54 12.84
C SER A 1082 -36.03 48.72 11.92
N ALA A 1083 -36.40 48.77 10.62
CA ALA A 1083 -36.44 50.03 9.85
C ALA A 1083 -37.44 50.00 8.66
N THR A 1084 -38.14 51.11 8.41
CA THR A 1084 -39.37 51.18 7.59
C THR A 1084 -39.19 52.04 6.33
N ILE A 1085 -39.54 51.54 5.13
CA ILE A 1085 -39.98 52.36 3.97
C ILE A 1085 -41.15 51.63 3.25
N ALA A 1086 -42.15 52.39 2.79
CA ALA A 1086 -43.49 51.90 2.42
C ALA A 1086 -43.72 51.61 0.92
N PRO A 1087 -44.67 50.73 0.56
CA PRO A 1087 -45.20 50.61 -0.80
C PRO A 1087 -46.29 51.65 -1.10
N ARG A 1088 -46.35 52.11 -2.37
CA ARG A 1088 -47.41 52.96 -2.94
C ARG A 1088 -48.48 52.10 -3.65
N PRO A 1089 -49.68 52.67 -3.98
CA PRO A 1089 -50.92 51.89 -4.00
C PRO A 1089 -51.32 51.30 -5.36
N ALA A 1090 -52.07 50.20 -5.32
CA ALA A 1090 -52.89 49.72 -6.44
C ALA A 1090 -54.17 50.58 -6.60
N PRO A 1091 -54.63 50.87 -7.83
CA PRO A 1091 -55.81 51.70 -8.07
C PRO A 1091 -57.13 50.94 -7.86
N LYS A 1092 -58.07 51.58 -7.15
CA LYS A 1092 -59.45 51.10 -6.97
C LYS A 1092 -60.28 51.25 -8.25
N LYS A 1093 -61.15 50.28 -8.54
CA LYS A 1093 -62.49 50.55 -9.09
C LYS A 1093 -63.58 49.86 -8.25
N LYS A 1094 -64.73 50.54 -8.19
CA LYS A 1094 -65.74 50.48 -7.12
C LYS A 1094 -66.55 49.19 -7.03
N ILE A 1095 -66.90 48.87 -5.79
CA ILE A 1095 -68.02 48.03 -5.35
C ILE A 1095 -69.36 48.75 -5.58
N VAL A 1096 -70.43 47.99 -5.89
CA VAL A 1096 -71.82 48.20 -5.44
C VAL A 1096 -72.40 46.79 -5.17
N GLU A 1097 -72.42 46.38 -3.90
CA GLU A 1097 -73.60 45.96 -3.10
C GLU A 1097 -74.31 44.68 -3.59
N GLN A 1098 -74.20 43.56 -2.87
CA GLN A 1098 -74.93 43.16 -1.62
C GLN A 1098 -76.34 42.60 -1.94
N VAL A 1099 -76.64 41.31 -1.75
CA VAL A 1099 -76.81 40.47 -0.51
C VAL A 1099 -78.31 40.20 -0.30
N GLU A 1100 -78.67 38.91 -0.31
CA GLU A 1100 -79.65 38.19 0.53
C GLU A 1100 -79.58 36.71 0.07
N GLU A 1101 -79.27 35.74 0.94
CA GLU A 1101 -80.23 34.97 1.80
C GLU A 1101 -81.21 34.08 0.98
N VAL A 1102 -81.59 32.86 1.36
CA VAL A 1102 -81.16 31.96 2.46
C VAL A 1102 -81.54 30.50 2.11
N VAL A 1103 -80.73 29.55 2.58
CA VAL A 1103 -81.00 28.14 2.95
C VAL A 1103 -82.37 27.52 2.60
N GLU A 1104 -82.38 26.34 1.95
CA GLU A 1104 -82.99 25.13 2.54
C GLU A 1104 -82.41 23.82 1.97
N TYR A 1105 -82.20 22.85 2.86
CA TYR A 1105 -81.93 21.44 2.53
C TYR A 1105 -83.28 20.74 2.31
N ASP A 1106 -83.28 19.62 1.59
CA ASP A 1106 -83.82 18.39 2.20
C ASP A 1106 -83.30 17.12 1.54
N TYR A 1107 -83.28 16.05 2.33
CA TYR A 1107 -82.66 14.77 2.03
C TYR A 1107 -83.64 13.67 2.44
N GLU A 1108 -84.18 12.88 1.51
CA GLU A 1108 -84.96 11.69 1.90
C GLU A 1108 -84.88 10.53 0.87
N ILE A 1109 -84.80 9.33 1.45
CA ILE A 1109 -84.76 7.96 0.91
C ILE A 1109 -85.73 7.17 1.83
N PRO A 1110 -86.27 5.94 1.57
CA PRO A 1110 -86.42 5.11 0.36
C PRO A 1110 -87.89 4.65 0.09
N SER A 1111 -88.11 3.92 -1.02
CA SER A 1111 -88.93 2.67 -1.15
C SER A 1111 -89.16 2.37 -2.64
N GLY A 1112 -89.40 1.14 -3.12
CA GLY A 1112 -89.58 -0.15 -2.44
C GLY A 1112 -90.78 -0.88 -3.07
N GLU A 1113 -90.58 -2.11 -3.55
CA GLU A 1113 -91.61 -2.98 -4.18
C GLU A 1113 -92.14 -2.48 -5.55
N GLY A 1114 -92.50 -3.31 -6.54
CA GLY A 1114 -92.46 -4.77 -6.64
C GLY A 1114 -93.79 -5.34 -7.19
N ALA A 1115 -93.83 -5.77 -8.46
CA ALA A 1115 -94.89 -6.65 -8.99
C ALA A 1115 -94.52 -7.26 -10.36
N ILE A 1116 -94.88 -8.53 -10.54
CA ILE A 1116 -94.91 -9.26 -11.82
C ILE A 1116 -96.38 -9.27 -12.27
N GLU A 1117 -96.67 -9.04 -13.55
CA GLU A 1117 -97.91 -9.56 -14.14
C GLU A 1117 -97.75 -9.87 -15.64
N TYR A 1118 -98.69 -10.63 -16.18
CA TYR A 1118 -98.52 -11.53 -17.32
C TYR A 1118 -99.59 -11.25 -18.41
N ASP A 1119 -99.21 -11.44 -19.68
CA ASP A 1119 -99.98 -12.18 -20.71
C ASP A 1119 -100.96 -11.49 -21.70
N TRP A 1120 -101.16 -12.22 -22.82
CA TRP A 1120 -102.17 -12.18 -23.93
C TRP A 1120 -102.07 -11.22 -25.15
N ASP A 1121 -101.97 -11.88 -26.33
CA ASP A 1121 -102.50 -11.57 -27.69
C ASP A 1121 -102.12 -10.25 -28.42
N HIS A 1122 -101.98 -10.14 -29.74
CA HIS A 1122 -102.09 -11.03 -30.93
C HIS A 1122 -101.21 -10.36 -32.05
N ASP A 1123 -100.83 -10.90 -33.21
CA ASP A 1123 -101.16 -12.14 -33.94
C ASP A 1123 -99.98 -12.60 -34.84
N HIS A 1124 -100.12 -13.76 -35.47
CA HIS A 1124 -99.26 -14.37 -36.50
C HIS A 1124 -99.74 -13.99 -37.94
N PRO A 1125 -99.03 -14.28 -39.09
CA PRO A 1125 -98.51 -15.61 -39.44
C PRO A 1125 -97.25 -15.76 -40.34
N SER A 1126 -96.67 -16.97 -40.28
CA SER A 1126 -96.18 -17.84 -41.40
C SER A 1126 -95.06 -17.34 -42.36
N GLU A 1127 -94.07 -18.12 -42.82
CA GLU A 1127 -93.69 -19.56 -42.74
C GLU A 1127 -92.16 -19.65 -42.48
N ASP A 1128 -91.59 -20.57 -41.69
CA ASP A 1128 -91.33 -22.00 -41.94
C ASP A 1128 -90.63 -22.31 -43.31
N ALA A 1129 -89.59 -23.16 -43.44
CA ALA A 1129 -88.66 -23.82 -42.50
C ALA A 1129 -87.54 -24.58 -43.27
N ARG A 1130 -86.60 -25.23 -42.55
CA ARG A 1130 -85.74 -26.39 -42.95
C ARG A 1130 -84.52 -26.13 -43.88
N LEU A 1131 -83.46 -26.95 -43.92
CA LEU A 1131 -82.85 -27.98 -43.02
C LEU A 1131 -81.43 -28.33 -43.57
N LEU A 1132 -80.51 -28.74 -42.68
CA LEU A 1132 -79.46 -29.76 -42.83
C LEU A 1132 -78.31 -29.68 -43.88
N SER A 1133 -77.14 -30.14 -43.40
CA SER A 1133 -75.99 -30.72 -44.13
C SER A 1133 -75.16 -29.79 -45.04
N GLY A 1134 -73.85 -29.99 -45.21
CA GLY A 1134 -72.92 -30.99 -44.63
C GLY A 1134 -71.79 -31.32 -45.62
N SER A 1135 -70.56 -31.53 -45.12
CA SER A 1135 -69.30 -31.68 -45.91
C SER A 1135 -68.92 -30.44 -46.75
N GLY A 1136 -67.65 -30.16 -47.07
CA GLY A 1136 -66.39 -30.83 -46.77
C GLY A 1136 -65.40 -30.73 -47.94
N ILE A 1137 -64.10 -30.76 -47.63
CA ILE A 1137 -62.95 -30.98 -48.54
C ILE A 1137 -62.37 -29.74 -49.27
N HIS A 1138 -61.06 -29.59 -49.02
CA HIS A 1138 -60.00 -28.84 -49.70
C HIS A 1138 -59.97 -28.85 -51.24
N THR A 1139 -59.10 -27.99 -51.78
CA THR A 1139 -58.50 -27.83 -53.14
C THR A 1139 -58.98 -26.56 -53.85
N ASP A 1140 -58.15 -25.82 -54.60
CA ASP A 1140 -56.68 -25.75 -54.69
C ASP A 1140 -56.31 -24.39 -55.30
N TRP A 1141 -55.09 -23.91 -55.04
CA TRP A 1141 -54.27 -22.97 -55.84
C TRP A 1141 -54.96 -21.96 -56.79
N GLN A 1142 -54.85 -20.67 -56.45
CA GLN A 1142 -54.06 -19.73 -57.25
C GLN A 1142 -53.56 -18.54 -56.43
#